data_AF-A0A7W9SVK3-F1
#
_entry.id   AF-A0A7W9SVK3-F1
#
_cell.length_a   1.000
_cell.length_b   1.000
_cell.length_c   1.000
_cell.angle_alpha   90.00
_cell.angle_beta   90.00
_cell.angle_gamma   90.00
#
_symmetry.space_group_name_H-M   'P 1'
#
loop_
_entity.id
_entity.type
_entity.pdbx_description
1 polymer ?
#
loop_
_entity_poly.entity_id
_entity_poly.type
_entity_poly.pdbx_seq_one_letter_code
_entity_poly.pdbx_strand_id
1 'polypeptide(L)'
;MTKIVFLAGTKSHGPGDHEYEKGMRLFAKALAPFAHTEVHLYGWPDDETTLRDADCIVLYADGSDHNERDHPLLIGNRMAVLEQQMKRGCGLVTLHYATFCPLVHSQKYLAWVGGHFDYESGPGANHWASAIQHFESTPSFIAHPITAGVVPFTVKEEWYYRMRLNPKTVQPLVQVTPPGEKQPETVAWCVSRPDGGRGFACTGGHLHQNWALPGYQRLIAQGILWAAKAQGTPAFVPLDDPLRVQILTGKHHPAHNWQQTTPALQEILGTDTRVQTTVCENPEALELARTDVLVLNYCNWESPSLSPAKRTQLLEFVRRGGGLVLVHFANGAWRDWPEYFGGLARRVWVDGKANHDAYGPFTVTVAQPTHRLTAGLPTSFPTTDELYCSQVGELAVEPLLTARSKVTGKDEPLAYVYSEGKGRIFQTLLGHDAGALRTPAHAELIRRAVAWVGGREVLATPLAPAGRGDIPPSDGGRGGAYEAKGDARWQEPPLTISCRARLFSKSGFNILIASSHKDSPRHWELYTEAGTGKLAVYLPGAAPTNVVADTDLCDGKWHAVRFEYLPGSATLFVDEKRVVEVPLGMAHVTAAVGPLWIGCYPPQGLGCDGQLEDIQIASRGKVLARFTLKGNEGLKRVDGRTNTSDAAPWKLELTGKWPKVEKKTSMDWRESGNDAGRMRHAKLTQVNKKTVKGLKPAWEFRTGDAAAGTTIECTPIVVEGVMYLTTVKLRIVALEAATGKPIWVYDPKSSGVHRGLTYWSDGKVARILAALPTGQLLSLDARTGMPDPAFGKNGIVQLRDGYTRDLSKLNYGCTSALALFENTVIVPIINSEGQPGAPGDIRAFDVRTGKEVWRFHTVPEPGEFGNDTWAKDSWRERSGTNAWSGYTVDTKNAIVFASTGSAASDFYGADRHGQNLFANCLIALDARTGKRLWHFQTVHHDLWDHDNPCPPTLCTVKGKECVALPTKTGFVYVFERKTGKSLFPIVEKPVPPSDIPGEIAWPTQPMPLAPPPLTPQVITDADLTVPTNGRRYGTWRLPPSLEGTICTPGFHGGANWSGASFDPATGYLFVNTNNVPSVVQLKANGNGGYDFMGYNWLRDKDGRPGVKPPWGSLTAVDLTKGTFAWRIPLGHYPDLADKTTGTENFGGSIVTEGGLVFIASTRDEHLRAFDKDTGKLLWEHKLPAGGYACPATYSVNGKQFIVIAAGGGGKLGTKSGDSYVAFAL
;
A
#
# COMPACT_ATOMS: atom_id res chain seq x y z
N MET A 1 -16.49 -46.20 14.02
CA MET A 1 -15.57 -46.27 12.86
C MET A 1 -14.53 -45.20 13.08
N THR A 2 -13.24 -45.45 12.78
CA THR A 2 -12.17 -44.46 12.99
C THR A 2 -12.52 -43.13 12.33
N LYS A 3 -12.42 -42.00 13.04
CA LYS A 3 -12.70 -40.65 12.52
C LYS A 3 -11.42 -39.94 12.11
N ILE A 4 -11.32 -39.55 10.84
CA ILE A 4 -10.19 -38.79 10.28
C ILE A 4 -10.69 -37.42 9.85
N VAL A 5 -10.12 -36.37 10.45
CA VAL A 5 -10.46 -34.99 10.15
C VAL A 5 -9.34 -34.36 9.31
N PHE A 6 -9.67 -33.91 8.11
CA PHE A 6 -8.77 -33.23 7.19
C PHE A 6 -8.94 -31.72 7.30
N LEU A 7 -7.85 -31.02 7.55
CA LEU A 7 -7.77 -29.56 7.59
C LEU A 7 -6.95 -29.08 6.39
N ALA A 8 -7.63 -28.59 5.36
CA ALA A 8 -7.00 -28.03 4.17
C ALA A 8 -6.79 -26.52 4.33
N GLY A 9 -5.57 -26.03 4.12
CA GLY A 9 -5.28 -24.59 4.12
C GLY A 9 -5.97 -23.82 2.99
N THR A 10 -5.92 -22.49 3.06
CA THR A 10 -6.30 -21.63 1.93
C THR A 10 -5.29 -21.74 0.81
N LYS A 11 -5.73 -21.53 -0.43
CA LYS A 11 -4.84 -21.57 -1.59
C LYS A 11 -3.92 -20.34 -1.59
N SER A 12 -2.62 -20.55 -1.62
CA SER A 12 -1.61 -19.48 -1.64
C SER A 12 -0.87 -19.31 -2.97
N HIS A 13 -0.98 -20.28 -3.89
CA HIS A 13 -0.25 -20.29 -5.17
C HIS A 13 -1.18 -20.38 -6.39
N GLY A 14 -0.58 -20.32 -7.58
CA GLY A 14 -1.29 -20.38 -8.87
C GLY A 14 -1.97 -21.74 -9.12
N PRO A 15 -2.75 -21.87 -10.21
CA PRO A 15 -3.38 -23.14 -10.59
C PRO A 15 -2.35 -24.28 -10.71
N GLY A 16 -2.59 -25.41 -10.03
CA GLY A 16 -1.69 -26.57 -10.03
C GLY A 16 -0.77 -26.68 -8.81
N ASP A 17 -0.49 -25.57 -8.13
CA ASP A 17 0.35 -25.49 -6.93
C ASP A 17 -0.51 -25.29 -5.68
N HIS A 18 -0.12 -25.89 -4.56
CA HIS A 18 -0.80 -25.74 -3.26
C HIS A 18 -2.32 -26.01 -3.32
N GLU A 19 -2.72 -27.01 -4.11
CA GLU A 19 -4.12 -27.42 -4.25
C GLU A 19 -4.56 -28.30 -3.06
N TYR A 20 -4.44 -27.75 -1.85
CA TYR A 20 -4.69 -28.41 -0.58
C TYR A 20 -6.08 -29.04 -0.50
N GLU A 21 -7.10 -28.29 -0.91
CA GLU A 21 -8.48 -28.77 -1.01
C GLU A 21 -8.57 -30.04 -1.87
N LYS A 22 -7.99 -29.99 -3.07
CA LYS A 22 -8.08 -31.10 -4.03
C LYS A 22 -7.38 -32.35 -3.50
N GLY A 23 -6.20 -32.18 -2.89
CA GLY A 23 -5.48 -33.28 -2.23
C GLY A 23 -6.27 -33.89 -1.07
N MET A 24 -6.83 -33.07 -0.18
CA MET A 24 -7.61 -33.57 0.96
C MET A 24 -8.89 -34.29 0.54
N ARG A 25 -9.62 -33.79 -0.47
CA ARG A 25 -10.80 -34.49 -1.02
C ARG A 25 -10.43 -35.83 -1.65
N LEU A 26 -9.30 -35.88 -2.36
CA LEU A 26 -8.77 -37.10 -2.94
C LEU A 26 -8.44 -38.14 -1.86
N PHE A 27 -7.77 -37.75 -0.77
CA PHE A 27 -7.47 -38.65 0.34
C PHE A 27 -8.72 -39.07 1.11
N ALA A 28 -9.65 -38.15 1.36
CA ALA A 28 -10.92 -38.47 1.99
C ALA A 28 -11.71 -39.53 1.20
N LYS A 29 -11.70 -39.43 -0.14
CA LYS A 29 -12.30 -40.43 -1.04
C LYS A 29 -11.57 -41.78 -0.98
N ALA A 30 -10.23 -41.76 -1.02
CA ALA A 30 -9.42 -42.99 -0.94
C ALA A 30 -9.58 -43.73 0.40
N LEU A 31 -9.88 -42.99 1.47
CA LEU A 31 -9.91 -43.49 2.85
C LEU A 31 -11.32 -43.76 3.39
N ALA A 32 -12.37 -43.25 2.74
CA ALA A 32 -13.77 -43.48 3.12
C ALA A 32 -14.15 -44.96 3.34
N PRO A 33 -13.59 -45.97 2.63
CA PRO A 33 -13.89 -47.38 2.91
C PRO A 33 -13.38 -47.88 4.28
N PHE A 34 -12.39 -47.19 4.87
CA PHE A 34 -11.69 -47.65 6.07
C PHE A 34 -11.95 -46.75 7.30
N ALA A 35 -12.41 -45.52 7.07
CA ALA A 35 -12.63 -44.53 8.12
C ALA A 35 -13.79 -43.59 7.76
N HIS A 36 -14.41 -43.01 8.78
CA HIS A 36 -15.27 -41.84 8.59
C HIS A 36 -14.38 -40.62 8.33
N THR A 37 -14.53 -40.00 7.16
CA THR A 37 -13.71 -38.88 6.72
C THR A 37 -14.51 -37.58 6.75
N GLU A 38 -13.94 -36.55 7.37
CA GLU A 38 -14.52 -35.21 7.44
C GLU A 38 -13.49 -34.21 6.90
N VAL A 39 -13.90 -33.38 5.95
CA VAL A 39 -12.99 -32.44 5.27
C VAL A 39 -13.44 -31.03 5.55
N HIS A 40 -12.60 -30.26 6.24
CA HIS A 40 -12.76 -28.83 6.41
C HIS A 40 -11.82 -28.10 5.46
N LEU A 41 -12.41 -27.19 4.70
CA LEU A 41 -11.69 -26.37 3.74
C LEU A 41 -11.39 -25.01 4.34
N TYR A 42 -10.32 -24.38 3.85
CA TYR A 42 -9.92 -23.02 4.23
C TYR A 42 -9.47 -22.88 5.70
N GLY A 43 -8.95 -23.96 6.29
CA GLY A 43 -8.23 -23.95 7.55
C GLY A 43 -8.93 -24.70 8.69
N TRP A 44 -9.06 -24.03 9.83
CA TRP A 44 -9.59 -24.58 11.07
C TRP A 44 -11.12 -24.70 11.01
N PRO A 45 -11.74 -25.76 11.57
CA PRO A 45 -13.18 -25.96 11.48
C PRO A 45 -13.96 -24.86 12.22
N ASP A 46 -15.07 -24.41 11.62
CA ASP A 46 -16.01 -23.46 12.24
C ASP A 46 -16.63 -24.04 13.53
N ASP A 47 -16.84 -25.36 13.55
CA ASP A 47 -17.25 -26.12 14.73
C ASP A 47 -16.06 -26.94 15.27
N GLU A 48 -15.34 -26.38 16.23
CA GLU A 48 -14.20 -27.05 16.88
C GLU A 48 -14.59 -28.35 17.60
N THR A 49 -15.88 -28.58 17.85
CA THR A 49 -16.32 -29.82 18.50
C THR A 49 -16.03 -31.05 17.65
N THR A 50 -15.90 -30.90 16.33
CA THR A 50 -15.53 -31.99 15.42
C THR A 50 -14.15 -32.59 15.71
N LEU A 51 -13.25 -31.81 16.32
CA LEU A 51 -11.91 -32.28 16.67
C LEU A 51 -11.89 -33.11 17.97
N ARG A 52 -12.95 -33.06 18.78
CA ARG A 52 -12.97 -33.66 20.13
C ARG A 52 -12.91 -35.18 20.11
N ASP A 53 -13.50 -35.79 19.10
CA ASP A 53 -13.60 -37.25 18.92
C ASP A 53 -12.72 -37.76 17.76
N ALA A 54 -11.92 -36.90 17.12
CA ALA A 54 -11.06 -37.28 16.01
C ALA A 54 -10.01 -38.33 16.42
N ASP A 55 -9.92 -39.45 15.71
CA ASP A 55 -8.84 -40.43 15.93
C ASP A 55 -7.55 -40.02 15.24
N CYS A 56 -7.65 -39.22 14.18
CA CYS A 56 -6.52 -38.58 13.51
C CYS A 56 -6.91 -37.22 12.91
N ILE A 57 -5.99 -36.26 13.03
CA ILE A 57 -6.07 -34.95 12.39
C ILE A 57 -4.99 -34.88 11.30
N VAL A 58 -5.38 -34.54 10.08
CA VAL A 58 -4.49 -34.39 8.93
C VAL A 58 -4.42 -32.92 8.56
N LEU A 59 -3.22 -32.35 8.57
CA LEU A 59 -2.97 -30.97 8.17
C LEU A 59 -2.19 -30.92 6.85
N TYR A 60 -2.76 -30.24 5.88
CA TYR A 60 -2.15 -29.93 4.59
C TYR A 60 -2.50 -28.48 4.25
N ALA A 61 -1.57 -27.59 4.56
CA ALA A 61 -1.78 -26.15 4.55
C ALA A 61 -0.43 -25.43 4.47
N ASP A 62 -0.47 -24.13 4.20
CA ASP A 62 0.68 -23.26 4.39
C ASP A 62 1.07 -23.18 5.88
N GLY A 63 2.37 -23.02 6.12
CA GLY A 63 2.97 -22.90 7.44
C GLY A 63 3.19 -21.45 7.84
N SER A 64 4.00 -21.21 8.86
CA SER A 64 4.39 -19.87 9.34
C SER A 64 5.71 -19.45 8.69
N ASP A 65 5.73 -19.06 7.41
CA ASP A 65 6.93 -18.48 6.80
C ASP A 65 7.25 -17.13 7.49
N HIS A 66 7.95 -17.21 8.64
CA HIS A 66 8.30 -16.14 9.57
C HIS A 66 7.13 -15.39 10.26
N ASN A 67 5.87 -15.81 10.08
CA ASN A 67 4.72 -15.23 10.76
C ASN A 67 3.78 -16.30 11.36
N GLU A 68 3.78 -16.40 12.69
CA GLU A 68 2.92 -17.35 13.43
C GLU A 68 1.42 -17.10 13.20
N ARG A 69 1.01 -15.90 12.80
CA ARG A 69 -0.41 -15.58 12.50
C ARG A 69 -0.92 -16.23 11.23
N ASP A 70 -0.03 -16.72 10.37
CA ASP A 70 -0.38 -17.31 9.08
C ASP A 70 -0.46 -18.84 9.16
N HIS A 71 0.10 -19.46 10.22
CA HIS A 71 0.03 -20.90 10.42
C HIS A 71 -1.32 -21.28 11.07
N PRO A 72 -2.15 -22.13 10.43
CA PRO A 72 -3.52 -22.40 10.85
C PRO A 72 -3.63 -22.96 12.27
N LEU A 73 -2.60 -23.66 12.75
CA LEU A 73 -2.53 -24.18 14.12
C LEU A 73 -2.06 -23.19 15.19
N LEU A 74 -1.33 -22.12 14.83
CA LEU A 74 -0.67 -21.23 15.79
C LEU A 74 -1.52 -20.00 16.14
N ILE A 75 -2.68 -19.85 15.49
CA ILE A 75 -3.63 -18.76 15.74
C ILE A 75 -4.42 -19.06 17.02
N GLY A 76 -4.36 -18.14 17.98
CA GLY A 76 -5.18 -18.19 19.20
C GLY A 76 -4.89 -19.40 20.09
N ASN A 77 -5.94 -20.10 20.52
CA ASN A 77 -5.87 -21.25 21.44
C ASN A 77 -5.78 -22.62 20.72
N ARG A 78 -5.65 -22.65 19.39
CA ARG A 78 -5.71 -23.89 18.59
C ARG A 78 -4.63 -24.90 18.95
N MET A 79 -3.42 -24.45 19.30
CA MET A 79 -2.37 -25.32 19.84
C MET A 79 -2.77 -26.03 21.13
N ALA A 80 -3.57 -25.39 21.99
CA ALA A 80 -4.07 -26.02 23.22
C ALA A 80 -5.16 -27.06 22.91
N VAL A 81 -6.00 -26.81 21.90
CA VAL A 81 -6.99 -27.79 21.42
C VAL A 81 -6.30 -29.05 20.89
N LEU A 82 -5.27 -28.89 20.06
CA LEU A 82 -4.47 -30.03 19.59
C LEU A 82 -3.80 -30.75 20.74
N GLU A 83 -3.23 -30.04 21.70
CA GLU A 83 -2.58 -30.67 22.85
C GLU A 83 -3.54 -31.58 23.65
N GLN A 84 -4.81 -31.19 23.77
CA GLN A 84 -5.84 -32.05 24.38
C GLN A 84 -6.07 -33.32 23.57
N GLN A 85 -6.15 -33.21 22.23
CA GLN A 85 -6.31 -34.39 21.37
C GLN A 85 -5.09 -35.30 21.40
N MET A 86 -3.89 -34.69 21.41
CA MET A 86 -2.64 -35.42 21.51
C MET A 86 -2.57 -36.26 22.79
N LYS A 87 -2.94 -35.69 23.94
CA LYS A 87 -3.02 -36.40 25.24
C LYS A 87 -4.02 -37.56 25.26
N ARG A 88 -5.05 -37.54 24.39
CA ARG A 88 -6.00 -38.65 24.22
C ARG A 88 -5.45 -39.78 23.33
N GLY A 89 -4.27 -39.61 22.75
CA GLY A 89 -3.68 -40.55 21.81
C GLY A 89 -4.21 -40.41 20.37
N CYS A 90 -4.76 -39.24 20.01
CA CYS A 90 -5.12 -38.87 18.64
C CYS A 90 -3.86 -38.85 17.75
N GLY A 91 -3.98 -39.29 16.51
CA GLY A 91 -2.90 -39.20 15.52
C GLY A 91 -2.79 -37.79 14.90
N LEU A 92 -1.57 -37.39 14.51
CA LEU A 92 -1.34 -36.13 13.79
C LEU A 92 -0.55 -36.38 12.51
N VAL A 93 -1.06 -35.85 11.40
CA VAL A 93 -0.36 -35.85 10.11
C VAL A 93 -0.06 -34.43 9.65
N THR A 94 1.17 -34.17 9.21
CA THR A 94 1.58 -32.88 8.62
C THR A 94 2.17 -33.10 7.23
N LEU A 95 1.63 -32.40 6.24
CA LEU A 95 2.04 -32.49 4.84
C LEU A 95 2.59 -31.14 4.34
N HIS A 96 3.68 -31.20 3.60
CA HIS A 96 4.32 -30.05 2.96
C HIS A 96 4.63 -28.93 3.96
N TYR A 97 4.18 -27.70 3.71
CA TYR A 97 4.39 -26.54 4.57
C TYR A 97 3.90 -26.71 6.01
N ALA A 98 2.94 -27.61 6.28
CA ALA A 98 2.52 -27.95 7.63
C ALA A 98 3.64 -28.57 8.48
N THR A 99 4.77 -28.95 7.87
CA THR A 99 5.97 -29.41 8.57
C THR A 99 6.84 -28.27 9.13
N PHE A 100 6.57 -27.01 8.76
CA PHE A 100 7.27 -25.84 9.30
C PHE A 100 6.77 -25.55 10.72
N CYS A 101 7.70 -25.26 11.62
CA CYS A 101 7.37 -24.94 13.00
C CYS A 101 8.39 -23.96 13.59
N PRO A 102 7.97 -22.84 14.21
CA PRO A 102 8.86 -21.92 14.90
C PRO A 102 9.53 -22.61 16.09
N LEU A 103 10.71 -22.13 16.50
CA LEU A 103 11.47 -22.73 17.60
C LEU A 103 10.67 -22.78 18.90
N VAL A 104 9.78 -21.80 19.15
CA VAL A 104 8.92 -21.75 20.34
C VAL A 104 7.96 -22.95 20.44
N HIS A 105 7.64 -23.61 19.33
CA HIS A 105 6.76 -24.78 19.28
C HIS A 105 7.47 -26.08 18.88
N SER A 106 8.76 -26.01 18.54
CA SER A 106 9.60 -27.14 18.11
C SER A 106 9.45 -28.39 18.99
N GLN A 107 9.47 -28.24 20.31
CA GLN A 107 9.36 -29.37 21.25
C GLN A 107 8.02 -30.12 21.12
N LYS A 108 6.92 -29.40 20.85
CA LYS A 108 5.62 -30.03 20.64
C LYS A 108 5.61 -30.81 19.32
N TYR A 109 6.17 -30.28 18.25
CA TYR A 109 6.27 -30.99 16.97
C TYR A 109 7.19 -32.23 17.07
N LEU A 110 8.34 -32.11 17.73
CA LEU A 110 9.22 -33.25 18.01
C LEU A 110 8.51 -34.35 18.83
N ALA A 111 7.61 -33.98 19.73
CA ALA A 111 6.81 -34.92 20.51
C ALA A 111 5.63 -35.51 19.73
N TRP A 112 4.95 -34.72 18.90
CA TRP A 112 3.69 -35.12 18.25
C TRP A 112 3.89 -35.81 16.90
N VAL A 113 4.79 -35.29 16.07
CA VAL A 113 5.06 -35.80 14.71
C VAL A 113 6.52 -36.20 14.50
N GLY A 114 7.37 -36.03 15.52
CA GLY A 114 8.74 -36.56 15.53
C GLY A 114 9.78 -35.64 14.91
N GLY A 115 9.37 -34.66 14.12
CA GLY A 115 10.26 -33.74 13.44
C GLY A 115 9.56 -32.54 12.84
N HIS A 116 10.34 -31.53 12.47
CA HIS A 116 9.86 -30.33 11.79
C HIS A 116 10.97 -29.70 10.93
N PHE A 117 10.57 -28.82 10.01
CA PHE A 117 11.49 -27.92 9.35
C PHE A 117 11.74 -26.72 10.26
N ASP A 118 13.02 -26.41 10.49
CA ASP A 118 13.47 -25.29 11.33
C ASP A 118 13.98 -24.17 10.43
N TYR A 119 13.13 -23.18 10.22
CA TYR A 119 13.43 -22.01 9.40
C TYR A 119 14.14 -20.88 10.20
N GLU A 120 14.34 -21.04 11.52
CA GLU A 120 14.89 -19.99 12.38
C GLU A 120 16.37 -20.18 12.73
N SER A 121 16.85 -21.43 12.85
CA SER A 121 18.23 -21.73 13.33
C SER A 121 19.09 -22.68 12.47
N GLY A 122 18.74 -22.88 11.20
CA GLY A 122 19.47 -23.77 10.28
C GLY A 122 20.92 -23.34 9.96
N PRO A 123 21.83 -24.28 9.63
CA PRO A 123 23.23 -23.97 9.34
C PRO A 123 23.43 -23.45 7.90
N GLY A 124 23.49 -22.13 7.71
CA GLY A 124 23.85 -21.51 6.43
C GLY A 124 23.82 -19.97 6.45
N ALA A 125 24.63 -19.34 5.59
CA ALA A 125 24.79 -17.87 5.52
C ALA A 125 23.54 -17.08 5.10
N ASN A 126 22.47 -17.78 4.68
CA ASN A 126 21.18 -17.22 4.29
C ASN A 126 20.00 -17.92 4.99
N HIS A 127 20.12 -18.49 6.20
CA HIS A 127 18.99 -19.00 7.01
C HIS A 127 18.01 -19.98 6.31
N TRP A 128 18.34 -20.57 5.16
CA TRP A 128 17.46 -21.47 4.41
C TRP A 128 18.25 -22.72 3.99
N ALA A 129 17.75 -23.89 4.38
CA ALA A 129 18.00 -25.15 3.69
C ALA A 129 16.70 -25.68 3.03
N SER A 130 15.73 -24.80 2.79
CA SER A 130 14.66 -25.04 1.84
C SER A 130 15.12 -24.37 0.55
N ALA A 131 15.73 -25.14 -0.35
CA ALA A 131 15.76 -24.72 -1.74
C ALA A 131 14.31 -24.87 -2.22
N ILE A 132 13.55 -23.76 -2.30
CA ILE A 132 12.28 -23.69 -3.05
C ILE A 132 12.63 -23.94 -4.53
N GLN A 133 12.89 -25.19 -4.85
CA GLN A 133 13.33 -25.67 -6.15
C GLN A 133 12.65 -27.00 -6.37
N HIS A 134 11.82 -27.06 -7.40
CA HIS A 134 11.28 -28.32 -7.85
C HIS A 134 12.38 -29.13 -8.51
N PHE A 135 12.64 -30.33 -8.02
CA PHE A 135 13.59 -31.24 -8.65
C PHE A 135 12.99 -32.63 -8.81
N GLU A 136 13.42 -33.31 -9.87
CA GLU A 136 13.05 -34.71 -10.10
C GLU A 136 13.83 -35.62 -9.16
N SER A 137 13.13 -36.57 -8.55
CA SER A 137 13.71 -37.52 -7.60
C SER A 137 12.99 -38.86 -7.67
N THR A 138 13.73 -39.93 -7.38
CA THR A 138 13.18 -41.28 -7.18
C THR A 138 13.42 -41.66 -5.72
N PRO A 139 12.39 -41.58 -4.86
CA PRO A 139 12.59 -41.79 -3.43
C PRO A 139 12.94 -43.25 -3.09
N SER A 140 13.83 -43.44 -2.12
CA SER A 140 14.13 -44.75 -1.53
C SER A 140 13.25 -45.00 -0.30
N PHE A 141 12.73 -46.21 -0.17
CA PHE A 141 11.83 -46.59 0.91
C PHE A 141 12.52 -47.46 1.96
N ILE A 142 12.27 -47.15 3.23
CA ILE A 142 12.68 -47.97 4.37
C ILE A 142 11.51 -48.90 4.73
N ALA A 143 11.81 -50.17 5.04
CA ALA A 143 10.79 -51.17 5.33
C ALA A 143 9.93 -50.78 6.56
N HIS A 144 8.64 -50.57 6.32
CA HIS A 144 7.63 -50.24 7.33
C HIS A 144 6.23 -50.54 6.77
N PRO A 145 5.20 -50.80 7.61
CA PRO A 145 3.83 -50.97 7.11
C PRO A 145 3.31 -49.84 6.20
N ILE A 146 3.78 -48.59 6.40
CA ILE A 146 3.41 -47.43 5.56
C ILE A 146 3.98 -47.55 4.13
N THR A 147 5.19 -48.10 3.99
CA THR A 147 5.90 -48.23 2.70
C THR A 147 5.63 -49.56 2.01
N ALA A 148 4.98 -50.51 2.71
CA ALA A 148 4.61 -51.80 2.16
C ALA A 148 3.70 -51.65 0.93
N GLY A 149 4.09 -52.26 -0.19
CA GLY A 149 3.33 -52.24 -1.44
C GLY A 149 3.27 -50.88 -2.14
N VAL A 150 4.06 -49.89 -1.72
CA VAL A 150 4.25 -48.65 -2.48
C VAL A 150 5.07 -48.96 -3.72
N VAL A 151 4.48 -48.79 -4.90
CA VAL A 151 5.20 -48.94 -6.17
C VAL A 151 6.22 -47.80 -6.32
N PRO A 152 7.45 -48.04 -6.83
CA PRO A 152 8.40 -46.98 -7.10
C PRO A 152 7.82 -45.92 -8.05
N PHE A 153 8.20 -44.67 -7.84
CA PHE A 153 7.79 -43.54 -8.68
C PHE A 153 8.92 -42.51 -8.78
N THR A 154 8.93 -41.77 -9.88
CA THR A 154 9.74 -40.56 -10.03
C THR A 154 8.81 -39.37 -9.96
N VAL A 155 9.19 -38.36 -9.19
CA VAL A 155 8.35 -37.19 -8.92
C VAL A 155 9.19 -35.92 -9.01
N LYS A 156 8.62 -34.89 -9.63
CA LYS A 156 9.11 -33.50 -9.53
C LYS A 156 8.42 -32.85 -8.35
N GLU A 157 9.16 -32.51 -7.30
CA GLU A 157 8.57 -32.04 -6.05
C GLU A 157 9.45 -30.98 -5.38
N GLU A 158 8.84 -30.17 -4.52
CA GLU A 158 9.54 -29.29 -3.59
C GLU A 158 9.80 -30.03 -2.27
N TRP A 159 10.88 -30.82 -2.22
CA TRP A 159 11.26 -31.52 -1.00
C TRP A 159 11.99 -30.59 -0.03
N TYR A 160 11.55 -30.57 1.23
CA TYR A 160 12.33 -29.99 2.33
C TYR A 160 13.25 -31.06 2.95
N TYR A 161 14.53 -30.72 3.14
CA TYR A 161 15.58 -31.60 3.65
C TYR A 161 16.39 -30.92 4.76
N ARG A 162 17.28 -31.64 5.46
CA ARG A 162 17.92 -31.20 6.72
C ARG A 162 16.92 -30.95 7.86
N MET A 163 15.92 -31.80 7.96
CA MET A 163 14.86 -31.74 8.96
C MET A 163 15.40 -31.88 10.39
N ARG A 164 14.83 -31.14 11.35
CA ARG A 164 15.06 -31.40 12.78
C ARG A 164 14.24 -32.61 13.18
N LEU A 165 14.90 -33.76 13.29
CA LEU A 165 14.28 -35.02 13.70
C LEU A 165 14.72 -35.39 15.12
N ASN A 166 13.83 -36.01 15.89
CA ASN A 166 14.21 -36.63 17.16
C ASN A 166 14.78 -38.04 16.88
N PRO A 167 16.11 -38.25 16.99
CA PRO A 167 16.74 -39.51 16.59
C PRO A 167 16.37 -40.68 17.51
N LYS A 168 15.76 -40.42 18.67
CA LYS A 168 15.38 -41.46 19.63
C LYS A 168 14.00 -42.05 19.37
N THR A 169 13.12 -41.33 18.68
CA THR A 169 11.69 -41.67 18.58
C THR A 169 11.20 -41.76 17.13
N VAL A 170 11.88 -41.12 16.18
CA VAL A 170 11.50 -41.14 14.78
C VAL A 170 12.00 -42.38 14.06
N GLN A 171 11.14 -42.94 13.21
CA GLN A 171 11.51 -43.90 12.18
C GLN A 171 11.44 -43.21 10.80
N PRO A 172 12.57 -43.07 10.09
CA PRO A 172 12.59 -42.61 8.70
C PRO A 172 11.86 -43.60 7.77
N LEU A 173 11.12 -43.07 6.78
CA LEU A 173 10.33 -43.88 5.84
C LEU A 173 10.77 -43.68 4.39
N VAL A 174 11.03 -42.42 4.02
CA VAL A 174 11.37 -42.03 2.65
C VAL A 174 12.57 -41.12 2.69
N GLN A 175 13.55 -41.43 1.84
CA GLN A 175 14.72 -40.60 1.64
C GLN A 175 14.87 -40.23 0.17
N VAL A 176 15.38 -39.02 -0.09
CA VAL A 176 15.76 -38.53 -1.42
C VAL A 176 17.16 -37.96 -1.32
N THR A 177 17.90 -37.90 -2.44
CA THR A 177 19.21 -37.22 -2.48
C THR A 177 19.01 -35.86 -3.15
N PRO A 178 18.97 -34.74 -2.40
CA PRO A 178 18.80 -33.41 -2.98
C PRO A 178 19.95 -33.03 -3.92
N PRO A 179 19.72 -32.14 -4.92
CA PRO A 179 20.79 -31.66 -5.78
C PRO A 179 21.94 -31.04 -4.98
N GLY A 180 23.15 -31.56 -5.18
CA GLY A 180 24.36 -31.09 -4.49
C GLY A 180 24.66 -31.77 -3.15
N GLU A 181 23.76 -32.61 -2.63
CA GLU A 181 24.01 -33.41 -1.43
C GLU A 181 24.67 -34.76 -1.76
N LYS A 182 25.57 -35.22 -0.89
CA LYS A 182 26.28 -36.51 -1.08
C LYS A 182 25.57 -37.70 -0.44
N GLN A 183 24.63 -37.43 0.47
CA GLN A 183 23.94 -38.45 1.27
C GLN A 183 22.42 -38.26 1.12
N PRO A 184 21.63 -39.34 1.20
CA PRO A 184 20.19 -39.26 1.17
C PRO A 184 19.64 -38.63 2.46
N GLU A 185 18.69 -37.72 2.31
CA GLU A 185 18.03 -36.97 3.36
C GLU A 185 16.61 -37.49 3.59
N THR A 186 16.17 -37.53 4.85
CA THR A 186 14.82 -38.00 5.22
C THR A 186 13.77 -36.93 4.93
N VAL A 187 12.77 -37.27 4.10
CA VAL A 187 11.69 -36.37 3.66
C VAL A 187 10.29 -36.85 4.05
N ALA A 188 10.17 -38.10 4.50
CA ALA A 188 8.97 -38.58 5.21
C ALA A 188 9.36 -39.53 6.35
N TRP A 189 8.64 -39.42 7.46
CA TRP A 189 8.93 -40.16 8.69
C TRP A 189 7.69 -40.38 9.54
N CYS A 190 7.80 -41.27 10.54
CA CYS A 190 6.75 -41.49 11.52
C CYS A 190 7.29 -41.60 12.95
N VAL A 191 6.40 -41.45 13.93
CA VAL A 191 6.69 -41.61 15.36
C VAL A 191 5.54 -42.34 16.06
N SER A 192 5.88 -43.27 16.95
CA SER A 192 4.94 -43.85 17.91
C SER A 192 5.14 -43.16 19.27
N ARG A 193 4.07 -42.65 19.86
CA ARG A 193 4.14 -41.83 21.07
C ARG A 193 3.80 -42.63 22.32
N PRO A 194 4.36 -42.28 23.50
CA PRO A 194 4.07 -42.97 24.76
C PRO A 194 2.59 -42.94 25.19
N ASP A 195 1.86 -41.90 24.79
CA ASP A 195 0.41 -41.75 25.02
C ASP A 195 -0.45 -42.66 24.11
N GLY A 196 0.20 -43.54 23.35
CA GLY A 196 -0.42 -44.44 22.39
C GLY A 196 -0.74 -43.78 21.05
N GLY A 197 -0.58 -42.47 20.88
CA GLY A 197 -0.80 -41.78 19.60
C GLY A 197 0.30 -42.03 18.57
N ARG A 198 0.04 -41.65 17.32
CA ARG A 198 0.97 -41.84 16.18
C ARG A 198 1.08 -40.56 15.34
N GLY A 199 2.30 -40.25 14.92
CA GLY A 199 2.59 -39.11 14.05
C GLY A 199 3.13 -39.56 12.70
N PHE A 200 2.70 -38.91 11.61
CA PHE A 200 3.25 -39.08 10.26
C PHE A 200 3.52 -37.72 9.63
N ALA A 201 4.64 -37.55 8.95
CA ALA A 201 4.97 -36.30 8.28
C ALA A 201 5.66 -36.56 6.94
N CYS A 202 5.39 -35.69 5.98
CA CYS A 202 5.98 -35.70 4.64
C CYS A 202 6.19 -34.27 4.16
N THR A 203 7.36 -33.94 3.63
CA THR A 203 7.68 -32.59 3.15
C THR A 203 7.16 -32.30 1.74
N GLY A 204 6.73 -33.33 1.00
CA GLY A 204 6.15 -33.17 -0.33
C GLY A 204 4.65 -32.86 -0.32
N GLY A 205 4.11 -32.56 -1.50
CA GLY A 205 2.74 -32.09 -1.70
C GLY A 205 2.67 -30.66 -2.25
N HIS A 206 3.68 -30.16 -2.95
CA HIS A 206 3.61 -28.83 -3.57
C HIS A 206 2.73 -28.85 -4.83
N LEU A 207 2.97 -29.83 -5.72
CA LEU A 207 2.33 -29.92 -7.04
C LEU A 207 1.16 -30.91 -7.02
N HIS A 208 -0.04 -30.45 -7.39
CA HIS A 208 -1.25 -31.28 -7.41
C HIS A 208 -1.15 -32.48 -8.36
N GLN A 209 -0.46 -32.30 -9.48
CA GLN A 209 -0.25 -33.36 -10.48
C GLN A 209 0.46 -34.59 -9.91
N ASN A 210 1.25 -34.45 -8.85
CA ASN A 210 1.97 -35.56 -8.23
C ASN A 210 1.01 -36.59 -7.62
N TRP A 211 -0.22 -36.18 -7.28
CA TRP A 211 -1.26 -37.11 -6.82
C TRP A 211 -1.74 -38.08 -7.90
N ALA A 212 -1.41 -37.84 -9.18
CA ALA A 212 -1.64 -38.81 -10.26
C ALA A 212 -0.68 -40.01 -10.22
N LEU A 213 0.39 -39.96 -9.41
CA LEU A 213 1.35 -41.06 -9.26
C LEU A 213 0.82 -42.08 -8.23
N PRO A 214 0.51 -43.34 -8.62
CA PRO A 214 -0.13 -44.29 -7.71
C PRO A 214 0.69 -44.61 -6.46
N GLY A 215 2.02 -44.72 -6.60
CA GLY A 215 2.91 -44.96 -5.46
C GLY A 215 2.96 -43.78 -4.50
N TYR A 216 3.00 -42.54 -5.01
CA TYR A 216 3.06 -41.34 -4.18
C TYR A 216 1.76 -41.13 -3.40
N GLN A 217 0.62 -41.28 -4.07
CA GLN A 217 -0.69 -41.20 -3.44
C GLN A 217 -0.87 -42.29 -2.37
N ARG A 218 -0.45 -43.53 -2.68
CA ARG A 218 -0.54 -44.66 -1.73
C ARG A 218 0.32 -44.45 -0.49
N LEU A 219 1.53 -43.92 -0.64
CA LEU A 219 2.42 -43.61 0.49
C LEU A 219 1.72 -42.69 1.51
N ILE A 220 1.15 -41.58 1.05
CA ILE A 220 0.49 -40.61 1.93
C ILE A 220 -0.77 -41.21 2.56
N ALA A 221 -1.61 -41.88 1.76
CA ALA A 221 -2.84 -42.50 2.26
C ALA A 221 -2.57 -43.60 3.31
N GLN A 222 -1.54 -44.44 3.12
CA GLN A 222 -1.13 -45.44 4.12
C GLN A 222 -0.54 -44.78 5.38
N GLY A 223 0.18 -43.67 5.25
CA GLY A 223 0.66 -42.87 6.39
C GLY A 223 -0.48 -42.34 7.25
N ILE A 224 -1.54 -41.83 6.61
CA ILE A 224 -2.75 -41.33 7.29
C ILE A 224 -3.48 -42.48 8.02
N LEU A 225 -3.72 -43.62 7.37
CA LEU A 225 -4.36 -44.78 8.04
C LEU A 225 -3.54 -45.28 9.21
N TRP A 226 -2.21 -45.35 9.06
CA TRP A 226 -1.33 -45.79 10.12
C TRP A 226 -1.39 -44.86 11.32
N ALA A 227 -1.39 -43.54 11.11
CA ALA A 227 -1.54 -42.53 12.16
C ALA A 227 -2.90 -42.62 12.85
N ALA A 228 -3.96 -42.91 12.09
CA ALA A 228 -5.32 -43.14 12.58
C ALA A 228 -5.54 -44.51 13.23
N LYS A 229 -4.54 -45.41 13.19
CA LYS A 229 -4.62 -46.81 13.64
C LYS A 229 -5.73 -47.61 12.93
N ALA A 230 -6.11 -47.18 11.73
CA ALA A 230 -7.05 -47.88 10.88
C ALA A 230 -6.33 -48.96 10.05
N GLN A 231 -7.01 -50.06 9.77
CA GLN A 231 -6.49 -51.15 8.94
C GLN A 231 -7.07 -51.07 7.53
N GLY A 232 -6.24 -51.35 6.52
CA GLY A 232 -6.67 -51.38 5.13
C GLY A 232 -5.57 -50.98 4.17
N THR A 233 -5.85 -51.20 2.89
CA THR A 233 -4.97 -50.81 1.78
C THR A 233 -5.74 -49.83 0.88
N PRO A 234 -5.40 -48.53 0.88
CA PRO A 234 -6.13 -47.53 0.11
C PRO A 234 -5.95 -47.75 -1.40
N ALA A 235 -7.05 -47.64 -2.14
CA ALA A 235 -7.04 -47.70 -3.60
C ALA A 235 -6.55 -46.39 -4.21
N PHE A 236 -5.98 -46.46 -5.42
CA PHE A 236 -5.61 -45.28 -6.19
C PHE A 236 -6.86 -44.57 -6.73
N VAL A 237 -6.87 -43.24 -6.61
CA VAL A 237 -7.91 -42.35 -7.13
C VAL A 237 -7.29 -41.48 -8.25
N PRO A 238 -7.71 -41.64 -9.52
CA PRO A 238 -7.25 -40.79 -10.62
C PRO A 238 -7.64 -39.31 -10.47
N LEU A 239 -6.89 -38.40 -11.11
CA LEU A 239 -7.26 -36.98 -11.24
C LEU A 239 -8.29 -36.78 -12.38
N ASP A 240 -9.21 -35.84 -12.24
CA ASP A 240 -10.25 -35.55 -13.25
C ASP A 240 -9.72 -34.62 -14.38
N ASP A 241 -10.13 -34.87 -15.65
CA ASP A 241 -9.87 -33.97 -16.79
C ASP A 241 -10.75 -32.70 -16.74
N PRO A 242 -10.17 -31.49 -16.87
CA PRO A 242 -10.93 -30.25 -16.78
C PRO A 242 -11.87 -30.05 -17.98
N LEU A 243 -13.11 -29.65 -17.69
CA LEU A 243 -14.09 -29.18 -18.66
C LEU A 243 -13.67 -27.81 -19.20
N ARG A 244 -13.38 -27.74 -20.51
CA ARG A 244 -12.90 -26.52 -21.18
C ARG A 244 -14.08 -25.67 -21.62
N VAL A 245 -14.21 -24.50 -21.01
CA VAL A 245 -15.31 -23.58 -21.24
C VAL A 245 -14.78 -22.32 -21.92
N GLN A 246 -15.36 -21.97 -23.07
CA GLN A 246 -15.05 -20.71 -23.75
C GLN A 246 -16.22 -19.74 -23.55
N ILE A 247 -15.94 -18.54 -23.04
CA ILE A 247 -16.94 -17.48 -22.86
C ILE A 247 -16.79 -16.50 -24.03
N LEU A 248 -17.82 -16.41 -24.86
CA LEU A 248 -17.89 -15.40 -25.92
C LEU A 248 -18.45 -14.10 -25.35
N THR A 249 -17.70 -13.03 -25.53
CA THR A 249 -18.02 -11.67 -25.10
C THR A 249 -17.54 -10.63 -26.14
N GLY A 250 -17.40 -9.35 -25.79
CA GLY A 250 -16.56 -8.44 -26.58
C GLY A 250 -17.27 -7.47 -27.52
N LYS A 251 -18.59 -7.31 -27.42
CA LYS A 251 -19.28 -6.19 -28.09
C LYS A 251 -20.03 -5.34 -27.08
N HIS A 252 -19.54 -4.12 -26.92
CA HIS A 252 -20.08 -3.16 -25.96
C HIS A 252 -21.42 -2.61 -26.46
N HIS A 253 -22.47 -2.83 -25.67
CA HIS A 253 -23.78 -2.22 -25.86
C HIS A 253 -24.15 -1.52 -24.55
N PRO A 254 -24.75 -0.31 -24.56
CA PRO A 254 -25.02 0.45 -23.34
C PRO A 254 -25.85 -0.31 -22.29
N ALA A 255 -26.74 -1.20 -22.73
CA ALA A 255 -27.54 -2.04 -21.86
C ALA A 255 -26.85 -3.37 -21.47
N HIS A 256 -25.73 -3.74 -22.08
CA HIS A 256 -25.00 -5.00 -21.81
C HIS A 256 -23.56 -4.73 -21.39
N ASN A 257 -23.34 -4.61 -20.08
CA ASN A 257 -22.02 -4.37 -19.51
C ASN A 257 -21.23 -5.67 -19.34
N TRP A 258 -20.79 -6.21 -20.47
CA TRP A 258 -20.06 -7.47 -20.49
C TRP A 258 -18.74 -7.43 -19.70
N GLN A 259 -18.12 -6.25 -19.55
CA GLN A 259 -16.92 -6.09 -18.72
C GLN A 259 -17.15 -6.35 -17.23
N GLN A 260 -18.41 -6.31 -16.76
CA GLN A 260 -18.77 -6.72 -15.39
C GLN A 260 -19.34 -8.14 -15.33
N THR A 261 -20.16 -8.53 -16.31
CA THR A 261 -20.81 -9.86 -16.29
C THR A 261 -19.86 -11.00 -16.66
N THR A 262 -18.85 -10.76 -17.52
CA THR A 262 -17.86 -11.79 -17.87
C THR A 262 -16.98 -12.20 -16.68
N PRO A 263 -16.38 -11.28 -15.89
CA PRO A 263 -15.69 -11.66 -14.65
C PRO A 263 -16.59 -12.37 -13.64
N ALA A 264 -17.86 -11.97 -13.50
CA ALA A 264 -18.82 -12.65 -12.64
C ALA A 264 -19.10 -14.09 -13.11
N LEU A 265 -19.21 -14.32 -14.42
CA LEU A 265 -19.30 -15.68 -14.98
C LEU A 265 -18.02 -16.47 -14.72
N GLN A 266 -16.83 -15.90 -14.90
CA GLN A 266 -15.57 -16.58 -14.59
C GLN A 266 -15.46 -16.95 -13.11
N GLU A 267 -15.91 -16.07 -12.21
CA GLU A 267 -15.99 -16.32 -10.77
C GLU A 267 -16.94 -17.48 -10.46
N ILE A 268 -18.19 -17.40 -10.94
CA ILE A 268 -19.22 -18.44 -10.74
C ILE A 268 -18.73 -19.79 -11.25
N LEU A 269 -18.19 -19.83 -12.46
CA LEU A 269 -17.72 -21.07 -13.08
C LEU A 269 -16.43 -21.59 -12.42
N GLY A 270 -15.56 -20.70 -11.95
CA GLY A 270 -14.33 -21.04 -11.23
C GLY A 270 -14.57 -21.71 -9.88
N THR A 271 -15.78 -21.62 -9.32
CA THR A 271 -16.16 -22.39 -8.12
C THR A 271 -16.29 -23.90 -8.39
N ASP A 272 -16.53 -24.31 -9.65
CA ASP A 272 -16.37 -25.71 -10.05
C ASP A 272 -14.92 -25.92 -10.50
N THR A 273 -14.11 -26.51 -9.65
CA THR A 273 -12.67 -26.69 -9.90
C THR A 273 -12.36 -27.63 -11.07
N ARG A 274 -13.37 -28.31 -11.61
CA ARG A 274 -13.27 -29.08 -12.86
C ARG A 274 -13.43 -28.19 -14.09
N VAL A 275 -13.78 -26.92 -13.95
CA VAL A 275 -14.04 -26.00 -15.07
C VAL A 275 -12.82 -25.11 -15.30
N GLN A 276 -12.35 -25.07 -16.54
CA GLN A 276 -11.34 -24.12 -16.99
C GLN A 276 -11.98 -23.15 -17.98
N THR A 277 -11.94 -21.86 -17.67
CA THR A 277 -12.54 -20.82 -18.52
C THR A 277 -11.50 -20.12 -19.39
N THR A 278 -11.87 -19.82 -20.63
CA THR A 278 -11.17 -18.90 -21.53
C THR A 278 -12.16 -17.85 -22.04
N VAL A 279 -11.69 -16.65 -22.38
CA VAL A 279 -12.55 -15.56 -22.87
C VAL A 279 -12.18 -15.25 -24.32
N CYS A 280 -13.20 -15.10 -25.16
CA CYS A 280 -13.06 -14.74 -26.56
C CYS A 280 -13.93 -13.50 -26.83
N GLU A 281 -13.34 -12.41 -27.33
CA GLU A 281 -14.07 -11.17 -27.64
C GLU A 281 -14.53 -11.07 -29.10
N ASN A 282 -13.99 -11.92 -29.96
CA ASN A 282 -14.30 -11.94 -31.38
C ASN A 282 -15.00 -13.26 -31.74
N PRO A 283 -16.28 -13.24 -32.15
CA PRO A 283 -17.02 -14.46 -32.47
C PRO A 283 -16.42 -15.24 -33.66
N GLU A 284 -15.67 -14.60 -34.55
CA GLU A 284 -14.94 -15.29 -35.63
C GLU A 284 -13.72 -16.08 -35.13
N ALA A 285 -13.17 -15.71 -33.97
CA ALA A 285 -11.98 -16.33 -33.37
C ALA A 285 -12.31 -17.52 -32.44
N LEU A 286 -13.57 -17.95 -32.37
CA LEU A 286 -13.97 -19.09 -31.54
C LEU A 286 -13.25 -20.39 -31.94
N GLU A 287 -12.63 -21.06 -30.96
CA GLU A 287 -11.88 -22.31 -31.10
C GLU A 287 -12.75 -23.54 -30.71
N LEU A 288 -13.84 -23.74 -31.45
CA LEU A 288 -14.86 -24.75 -31.11
C LEU A 288 -14.34 -26.19 -31.09
N ALA A 289 -13.25 -26.50 -31.80
CA ALA A 289 -12.64 -27.84 -31.79
C ALA A 289 -11.95 -28.20 -30.45
N ARG A 290 -11.63 -27.20 -29.62
CA ARG A 290 -10.97 -27.37 -28.31
C ARG A 290 -11.86 -26.99 -27.14
N THR A 291 -13.13 -26.72 -27.41
CA THR A 291 -14.11 -26.26 -26.44
C THR A 291 -15.07 -27.40 -26.14
N ASP A 292 -15.39 -27.63 -24.87
CA ASP A 292 -16.42 -28.59 -24.46
C ASP A 292 -17.77 -27.87 -24.27
N VAL A 293 -17.73 -26.64 -23.73
CA VAL A 293 -18.91 -25.79 -23.52
C VAL A 293 -18.64 -24.36 -23.97
N LEU A 294 -19.56 -23.80 -24.76
CA LEU A 294 -19.58 -22.39 -25.12
C LEU A 294 -20.60 -21.64 -24.25
N VAL A 295 -20.16 -20.58 -23.58
CA VAL A 295 -21.03 -19.66 -22.83
C VAL A 295 -21.14 -18.36 -23.61
N LEU A 296 -22.34 -18.02 -24.06
CA LEU A 296 -22.63 -16.77 -24.77
C LEU A 296 -23.04 -15.70 -23.76
N ASN A 297 -22.13 -14.75 -23.52
CA ASN A 297 -22.37 -13.49 -22.84
C ASN A 297 -22.08 -12.34 -23.84
N TYR A 298 -22.84 -12.34 -24.94
CA TYR A 298 -22.56 -11.54 -26.14
C TYR A 298 -23.84 -10.93 -26.73
N CYS A 299 -23.73 -9.74 -27.33
CA CYS A 299 -24.81 -9.11 -28.09
C CYS A 299 -24.26 -8.40 -29.32
N ASN A 300 -25.00 -8.35 -30.43
CA ASN A 300 -24.52 -7.66 -31.63
C ASN A 300 -25.58 -7.00 -32.53
N TRP A 301 -26.68 -6.51 -31.96
CA TRP A 301 -27.83 -5.96 -32.70
C TRP A 301 -27.48 -5.00 -33.86
N GLU A 302 -26.45 -4.16 -33.71
CA GLU A 302 -26.09 -3.11 -34.69
C GLU A 302 -24.89 -3.44 -35.61
N SER A 303 -24.38 -4.67 -35.69
CA SER A 303 -23.19 -4.96 -36.54
C SER A 303 -23.32 -6.26 -37.32
N PRO A 304 -22.43 -6.50 -38.31
CA PRO A 304 -22.48 -7.71 -39.12
C PRO A 304 -22.45 -8.96 -38.24
N SER A 305 -23.15 -9.96 -38.72
CA SER A 305 -23.26 -11.26 -38.08
C SER A 305 -22.08 -12.15 -38.41
N LEU A 306 -22.15 -13.38 -37.92
CA LEU A 306 -21.14 -14.41 -38.20
C LEU A 306 -21.02 -14.71 -39.69
N SER A 307 -19.80 -14.99 -40.12
CA SER A 307 -19.49 -15.53 -41.44
C SER A 307 -20.25 -16.85 -41.67
N PRO A 308 -20.67 -17.17 -42.91
CA PRO A 308 -21.35 -18.44 -43.20
C PRO A 308 -20.57 -19.67 -42.69
N ALA A 309 -19.24 -19.65 -42.81
CA ALA A 309 -18.38 -20.71 -42.30
C ALA A 309 -18.47 -20.85 -40.77
N LYS A 310 -18.44 -19.74 -40.02
CA LYS A 310 -18.52 -19.78 -38.55
C LYS A 310 -19.92 -20.18 -38.08
N ARG A 311 -20.99 -19.75 -38.77
CA ARG A 311 -22.37 -20.21 -38.53
C ARG A 311 -22.47 -21.73 -38.62
N THR A 312 -21.93 -22.32 -39.70
CA THR A 312 -21.87 -23.78 -39.87
C THR A 312 -21.09 -24.46 -38.76
N GLN A 313 -19.90 -23.94 -38.41
CA GLN A 313 -19.08 -24.51 -37.33
C GLN A 313 -19.80 -24.51 -35.98
N LEU A 314 -20.50 -23.42 -35.64
CA LEU A 314 -21.23 -23.33 -34.38
C LEU A 314 -22.43 -24.30 -34.32
N LEU A 315 -23.20 -24.39 -35.41
CA LEU A 315 -24.29 -25.36 -35.51
C LEU A 315 -23.77 -26.80 -35.40
N GLU A 316 -22.67 -27.12 -36.07
CA GLU A 316 -22.07 -28.45 -36.02
C GLU A 316 -21.48 -28.77 -34.64
N PHE A 317 -20.83 -27.81 -33.98
CA PHE A 317 -20.32 -27.96 -32.61
C PHE A 317 -21.43 -28.43 -31.67
N VAL A 318 -22.57 -27.73 -31.65
CA VAL A 318 -23.70 -28.11 -30.80
C VAL A 318 -24.31 -29.44 -31.26
N ARG A 319 -24.63 -29.60 -32.55
CA ARG A 319 -25.27 -30.83 -33.07
C ARG A 319 -24.47 -32.11 -32.83
N ARG A 320 -23.14 -32.02 -32.76
CA ARG A 320 -22.24 -33.16 -32.48
C ARG A 320 -22.07 -33.46 -30.99
N GLY A 321 -22.53 -32.60 -30.08
CA GLY A 321 -22.51 -32.85 -28.64
C GLY A 321 -21.87 -31.75 -27.79
N GLY A 322 -21.41 -30.65 -28.39
CA GLY A 322 -20.91 -29.49 -27.65
C GLY A 322 -22.01 -28.83 -26.81
N GLY A 323 -21.66 -28.41 -25.59
CA GLY A 323 -22.59 -27.73 -24.69
C GLY A 323 -22.74 -26.25 -25.02
N LEU A 324 -23.95 -25.70 -24.89
CA LEU A 324 -24.21 -24.27 -25.09
C LEU A 324 -24.97 -23.65 -23.91
N VAL A 325 -24.49 -22.52 -23.44
CA VAL A 325 -25.16 -21.69 -22.41
C VAL A 325 -25.42 -20.30 -22.98
N LEU A 326 -26.66 -19.83 -22.93
CA LEU A 326 -27.04 -18.48 -23.34
C LEU A 326 -27.47 -17.66 -22.13
N VAL A 327 -26.88 -16.48 -21.98
CA VAL A 327 -27.13 -15.58 -20.84
C VAL A 327 -27.70 -14.25 -21.33
N HIS A 328 -28.88 -13.92 -20.82
CA HIS A 328 -29.55 -12.62 -20.95
C HIS A 328 -29.50 -11.98 -22.35
N PHE A 329 -28.54 -11.11 -22.69
CA PHE A 329 -28.48 -10.48 -24.01
C PHE A 329 -28.17 -11.44 -25.17
N ALA A 330 -27.57 -12.61 -24.90
CA ALA A 330 -27.33 -13.63 -25.93
C ALA A 330 -28.62 -14.13 -26.58
N ASN A 331 -29.75 -14.01 -25.88
CA ASN A 331 -31.08 -14.35 -26.37
C ASN A 331 -31.56 -13.44 -27.52
N GLY A 332 -30.85 -12.34 -27.82
CA GLY A 332 -31.14 -11.46 -28.95
C GLY A 332 -29.99 -11.33 -29.96
N ALA A 333 -28.90 -12.10 -29.84
CA ALA A 333 -27.75 -12.02 -30.74
C ALA A 333 -28.07 -12.54 -32.16
N TRP A 334 -27.27 -12.13 -33.17
CA TRP A 334 -27.31 -12.62 -34.56
C TRP A 334 -28.70 -12.60 -35.22
N ARG A 335 -29.34 -11.43 -35.23
CA ARG A 335 -30.73 -11.23 -35.70
C ARG A 335 -31.01 -11.58 -37.16
N ASP A 336 -29.97 -11.59 -37.99
CA ASP A 336 -29.99 -11.95 -39.41
C ASP A 336 -29.73 -13.44 -39.66
N TRP A 337 -29.69 -14.26 -38.61
CA TRP A 337 -29.41 -15.69 -38.69
C TRP A 337 -30.62 -16.52 -38.23
N PRO A 338 -31.55 -16.87 -39.14
CA PRO A 338 -32.77 -17.59 -38.79
C PRO A 338 -32.53 -18.91 -38.06
N GLU A 339 -31.47 -19.65 -38.39
CA GLU A 339 -31.15 -20.93 -37.74
C GLU A 339 -30.64 -20.77 -36.31
N TYR A 340 -30.11 -19.59 -35.94
CA TYR A 340 -29.81 -19.30 -34.53
C TYR A 340 -31.10 -19.28 -33.71
N PHE A 341 -32.13 -18.61 -34.21
CA PHE A 341 -33.45 -18.52 -33.56
C PHE A 341 -34.29 -19.80 -33.68
N GLY A 342 -34.12 -20.52 -34.79
CA GLY A 342 -34.83 -21.77 -35.08
C GLY A 342 -34.21 -23.01 -34.42
N GLY A 343 -33.07 -22.89 -33.75
CA GLY A 343 -32.35 -24.05 -33.18
C GLY A 343 -31.61 -23.76 -31.89
N LEU A 344 -30.69 -22.79 -31.90
CA LEU A 344 -29.73 -22.55 -30.81
C LEU A 344 -30.28 -21.67 -29.67
N ALA A 345 -31.18 -20.73 -29.98
CA ALA A 345 -31.87 -19.84 -29.04
C ALA A 345 -33.37 -19.93 -29.28
N ARG A 346 -34.08 -20.78 -28.50
CA ARG A 346 -35.52 -21.07 -28.75
C ARG A 346 -36.50 -20.02 -28.25
N ARG A 347 -36.02 -19.05 -27.48
CA ARG A 347 -36.81 -17.91 -26.98
C ARG A 347 -35.98 -16.66 -27.20
N VAL A 348 -36.47 -15.74 -28.01
CA VAL A 348 -35.64 -14.65 -28.50
C VAL A 348 -36.30 -13.30 -28.32
N TRP A 349 -35.45 -12.30 -28.13
CA TRP A 349 -35.86 -10.91 -28.11
C TRP A 349 -36.08 -10.40 -29.54
N VAL A 350 -37.33 -10.07 -29.88
CA VAL A 350 -37.69 -9.47 -31.18
C VAL A 350 -38.39 -8.13 -30.93
N ASP A 351 -37.83 -7.06 -31.49
CA ASP A 351 -38.35 -5.70 -31.30
C ASP A 351 -39.82 -5.61 -31.73
N GLY A 352 -40.64 -4.99 -30.88
CA GLY A 352 -42.09 -4.83 -31.09
C GLY A 352 -42.93 -6.10 -30.87
N LYS A 353 -42.31 -7.24 -30.54
CA LYS A 353 -43.01 -8.50 -30.20
C LYS A 353 -42.69 -9.01 -28.80
N ALA A 354 -41.46 -8.82 -28.34
CA ALA A 354 -41.01 -9.11 -26.98
C ALA A 354 -41.15 -7.87 -26.08
N ASN A 355 -41.25 -8.09 -24.76
CA ASN A 355 -41.34 -7.02 -23.76
C ASN A 355 -40.56 -7.41 -22.49
N HIS A 356 -40.45 -6.51 -21.53
CA HIS A 356 -39.89 -6.81 -20.21
C HIS A 356 -40.56 -5.95 -19.14
N ASP A 357 -40.56 -6.43 -17.89
CA ASP A 357 -40.82 -5.57 -16.74
C ASP A 357 -39.64 -4.59 -16.57
N ALA A 358 -39.88 -3.44 -15.91
CA ALA A 358 -38.79 -2.54 -15.55
C ALA A 358 -37.77 -3.26 -14.65
N TYR A 359 -36.48 -2.98 -14.86
CA TYR A 359 -35.39 -3.45 -13.99
C TYR A 359 -35.75 -3.23 -12.51
N GLY A 360 -35.74 -4.29 -11.72
CA GLY A 360 -36.11 -4.20 -10.31
C GLY A 360 -36.32 -5.56 -9.65
N PRO A 361 -36.73 -5.57 -8.36
CA PRO A 361 -36.90 -6.81 -7.63
C PRO A 361 -38.15 -7.57 -8.05
N PHE A 362 -38.01 -8.89 -8.18
CA PHE A 362 -39.09 -9.85 -8.32
C PHE A 362 -38.67 -11.22 -7.77
N THR A 363 -39.66 -12.08 -7.52
CA THR A 363 -39.42 -13.44 -7.02
C THR A 363 -39.44 -14.42 -8.17
N VAL A 364 -38.41 -15.25 -8.24
CA VAL A 364 -38.30 -16.38 -9.16
C VAL A 364 -38.80 -17.64 -8.47
N THR A 365 -39.64 -18.40 -9.14
CA THR A 365 -40.14 -19.71 -8.71
C THR A 365 -39.39 -20.81 -9.45
N VAL A 366 -38.97 -21.84 -8.73
CA VAL A 366 -38.38 -23.05 -9.32
C VAL A 366 -39.50 -23.95 -9.83
N ALA A 367 -39.67 -24.01 -11.15
CA ALA A 367 -40.76 -24.75 -11.79
C ALA A 367 -40.56 -26.28 -11.75
N GLN A 368 -39.31 -26.74 -11.68
CA GLN A 368 -38.94 -28.16 -11.70
C GLN A 368 -37.99 -28.50 -10.52
N PRO A 369 -38.46 -28.58 -9.27
CA PRO A 369 -37.59 -28.71 -8.09
C PRO A 369 -36.82 -30.04 -8.02
N THR A 370 -37.24 -31.07 -8.76
CA THR A 370 -36.57 -32.38 -8.81
C THR A 370 -35.60 -32.52 -9.97
N HIS A 371 -35.56 -31.57 -10.91
CA HIS A 371 -34.63 -31.62 -12.02
C HIS A 371 -33.20 -31.45 -11.49
N ARG A 372 -32.23 -32.19 -12.04
CA ARG A 372 -30.84 -32.24 -11.55
C ARG A 372 -30.12 -30.89 -11.43
N LEU A 373 -30.55 -29.87 -12.18
CA LEU A 373 -29.98 -28.52 -12.10
C LEU A 373 -30.55 -27.71 -10.93
N THR A 374 -31.79 -27.99 -10.53
CA THR A 374 -32.59 -27.23 -9.57
C THR A 374 -32.83 -28.01 -8.27
N ALA A 375 -32.47 -29.30 -8.23
CA ALA A 375 -32.54 -30.13 -7.03
C ALA A 375 -31.75 -29.51 -5.87
N GLY A 376 -32.44 -29.28 -4.75
CA GLY A 376 -31.86 -28.64 -3.57
C GLY A 376 -31.69 -27.12 -3.66
N LEU A 377 -32.11 -26.47 -4.77
CA LEU A 377 -32.31 -25.03 -4.77
C LEU A 377 -33.56 -24.67 -3.95
N PRO A 378 -33.66 -23.45 -3.38
CA PRO A 378 -34.88 -23.00 -2.72
C PRO A 378 -36.05 -23.00 -3.72
N THR A 379 -37.26 -23.34 -3.24
CA THR A 379 -38.48 -23.42 -4.09
C THR A 379 -38.83 -22.10 -4.79
N SER A 380 -38.42 -20.98 -4.19
CA SER A 380 -38.40 -19.68 -4.82
C SER A 380 -37.24 -18.84 -4.25
N PHE A 381 -36.79 -17.83 -4.99
CA PHE A 381 -35.76 -16.91 -4.52
C PHE A 381 -35.96 -15.51 -5.08
N PRO A 382 -35.62 -14.46 -4.32
CA PRO A 382 -35.64 -13.10 -4.82
C PRO A 382 -34.47 -12.87 -5.78
N THR A 383 -34.70 -12.06 -6.81
CA THR A 383 -33.66 -11.50 -7.65
C THR A 383 -34.00 -10.05 -7.99
N THR A 384 -32.99 -9.27 -8.38
CA THR A 384 -33.18 -7.93 -8.98
C THR A 384 -32.60 -8.00 -10.38
N ASP A 385 -33.46 -7.89 -11.39
CA ASP A 385 -33.10 -8.09 -12.80
C ASP A 385 -34.16 -7.44 -13.71
N GLU A 386 -34.05 -7.63 -15.03
CA GLU A 386 -35.11 -7.35 -16.00
C GLU A 386 -35.88 -8.64 -16.32
N LEU A 387 -37.13 -8.73 -15.85
CA LEU A 387 -38.00 -9.87 -16.16
C LEU A 387 -38.47 -9.77 -17.62
N TYR A 388 -37.82 -10.51 -18.51
CA TYR A 388 -38.23 -10.62 -19.92
C TYR A 388 -39.56 -11.38 -20.04
N CYS A 389 -40.50 -10.81 -20.78
CA CYS A 389 -41.82 -11.39 -21.02
C CYS A 389 -42.15 -11.41 -22.52
N SER A 390 -43.08 -12.27 -22.93
CA SER A 390 -43.50 -12.38 -24.35
C SER A 390 -42.34 -12.69 -25.33
N GLN A 391 -41.33 -13.47 -24.92
CA GLN A 391 -40.24 -13.87 -25.82
C GLN A 391 -40.76 -14.70 -27.00
N VAL A 392 -40.24 -14.46 -28.21
CA VAL A 392 -40.71 -15.13 -29.43
C VAL A 392 -40.08 -16.51 -29.58
N GLY A 393 -40.88 -17.52 -29.94
CA GLY A 393 -40.40 -18.86 -30.31
C GLY A 393 -41.43 -19.96 -30.07
N GLU A 394 -41.61 -20.86 -31.04
CA GLU A 394 -42.66 -21.90 -31.02
C GLU A 394 -42.13 -23.29 -30.62
N LEU A 395 -40.81 -23.50 -30.68
CA LEU A 395 -40.21 -24.79 -30.32
C LEU A 395 -40.30 -25.04 -28.81
N ALA A 396 -40.51 -26.32 -28.44
CA ALA A 396 -40.65 -26.73 -27.06
C ALA A 396 -39.37 -26.46 -26.24
N VAL A 397 -39.55 -26.04 -25.00
CA VAL A 397 -38.49 -25.89 -23.99
C VAL A 397 -38.97 -26.48 -22.66
N GLU A 398 -38.04 -26.91 -21.80
CA GLU A 398 -38.36 -27.35 -20.43
C GLU A 398 -38.05 -26.23 -19.43
N PRO A 399 -39.06 -25.50 -18.92
CA PRO A 399 -38.87 -24.41 -17.95
C PRO A 399 -38.38 -24.92 -16.60
N LEU A 400 -37.26 -24.35 -16.14
CA LEU A 400 -36.67 -24.59 -14.82
C LEU A 400 -37.00 -23.48 -13.83
N LEU A 401 -37.05 -22.22 -14.31
CA LEU A 401 -37.37 -21.04 -13.53
C LEU A 401 -38.52 -20.27 -14.18
N THR A 402 -39.45 -19.74 -13.39
CA THR A 402 -40.53 -18.83 -13.85
C THR A 402 -40.64 -17.62 -12.92
N ALA A 403 -41.21 -16.52 -13.38
CA ALA A 403 -41.63 -15.43 -12.50
C ALA A 403 -42.85 -14.70 -13.08
N ARG A 404 -43.65 -14.09 -12.20
CA ARG A 404 -44.85 -13.37 -12.62
C ARG A 404 -44.52 -11.98 -13.14
N SER A 405 -44.73 -11.75 -14.43
CA SER A 405 -44.56 -10.42 -15.05
C SER A 405 -45.65 -9.46 -14.58
N LYS A 406 -45.24 -8.25 -14.20
CA LYS A 406 -46.13 -7.12 -13.90
C LYS A 406 -46.77 -6.55 -15.16
N VAL A 407 -46.09 -6.67 -16.30
CA VAL A 407 -46.58 -6.20 -17.61
C VAL A 407 -47.64 -7.14 -18.19
N THR A 408 -47.40 -8.46 -18.21
CA THR A 408 -48.34 -9.42 -18.82
C THR A 408 -49.32 -10.02 -17.82
N GLY A 409 -49.00 -9.96 -16.52
CA GLY A 409 -49.77 -10.59 -15.45
C GLY A 409 -49.66 -12.12 -15.39
N LYS A 410 -48.77 -12.73 -16.20
CA LYS A 410 -48.57 -14.18 -16.36
C LYS A 410 -47.22 -14.62 -15.78
N ASP A 411 -47.11 -15.91 -15.46
CA ASP A 411 -45.82 -16.52 -15.09
C ASP A 411 -45.01 -16.81 -16.36
N GLU A 412 -43.95 -16.04 -16.57
CA GLU A 412 -43.08 -16.11 -17.73
C GLU A 412 -41.87 -17.02 -17.43
N PRO A 413 -41.44 -17.87 -18.38
CA PRO A 413 -40.27 -18.72 -18.20
C PRO A 413 -38.98 -17.91 -18.29
N LEU A 414 -38.11 -18.06 -17.29
CA LEU A 414 -36.86 -17.30 -17.15
C LEU A 414 -35.60 -18.11 -17.39
N ALA A 415 -35.61 -19.41 -17.11
CA ALA A 415 -34.52 -20.29 -17.48
C ALA A 415 -35.06 -21.67 -17.87
N TYR A 416 -34.48 -22.29 -18.89
CA TYR A 416 -34.96 -23.54 -19.46
C TYR A 416 -33.84 -24.32 -20.15
N VAL A 417 -34.12 -25.59 -20.39
CA VAL A 417 -33.22 -26.50 -21.11
C VAL A 417 -33.90 -27.14 -22.32
N TYR A 418 -33.09 -27.53 -23.29
CA TYR A 418 -33.49 -28.27 -24.49
C TYR A 418 -32.26 -28.85 -25.19
N SER A 419 -32.47 -29.57 -26.29
CA SER A 419 -31.40 -30.17 -27.09
C SER A 419 -31.53 -29.81 -28.57
N GLU A 420 -30.39 -29.68 -29.23
CA GLU A 420 -30.25 -29.53 -30.68
C GLU A 420 -29.24 -30.57 -31.18
N GLY A 421 -29.70 -31.56 -31.96
CA GLY A 421 -28.91 -32.76 -32.26
C GLY A 421 -28.52 -33.52 -30.99
N LYS A 422 -27.21 -33.77 -30.80
CA LYS A 422 -26.65 -34.38 -29.57
C LYS A 422 -26.29 -33.37 -28.47
N GLY A 423 -26.31 -32.07 -28.78
CA GLY A 423 -25.92 -31.01 -27.85
C GLY A 423 -27.01 -30.68 -26.86
N ARG A 424 -26.62 -30.31 -25.65
CA ARG A 424 -27.51 -29.79 -24.60
C ARG A 424 -27.34 -28.29 -24.45
N ILE A 425 -28.46 -27.62 -24.30
CA ILE A 425 -28.53 -26.16 -24.25
C ILE A 425 -29.22 -25.75 -22.95
N PHE A 426 -28.61 -24.81 -22.24
CA PHE A 426 -29.24 -24.08 -21.15
C PHE A 426 -29.37 -22.61 -21.56
N GLN A 427 -30.57 -22.08 -21.42
CA GLN A 427 -30.87 -20.71 -21.79
C GLN A 427 -31.51 -20.00 -20.61
N THR A 428 -30.93 -18.86 -20.20
CA THR A 428 -31.49 -18.01 -19.14
C THR A 428 -31.70 -16.59 -19.65
N LEU A 429 -32.86 -16.04 -19.31
CA LEU A 429 -33.23 -14.64 -19.49
C LEU A 429 -32.75 -13.78 -18.31
N LEU A 430 -32.24 -14.38 -17.24
CA LEU A 430 -31.64 -13.67 -16.11
C LEU A 430 -30.16 -13.37 -16.39
N GLY A 431 -29.64 -12.29 -15.78
CA GLY A 431 -28.24 -11.89 -15.85
C GLY A 431 -27.99 -10.57 -16.56
N HIS A 432 -28.88 -9.57 -16.41
CA HIS A 432 -28.68 -8.22 -16.92
C HIS A 432 -27.35 -7.60 -16.47
N ASP A 433 -27.01 -7.81 -15.20
CA ASP A 433 -25.76 -7.34 -14.59
C ASP A 433 -25.11 -8.40 -13.69
N ALA A 434 -23.94 -8.05 -13.15
CA ALA A 434 -23.16 -8.94 -12.32
C ALA A 434 -23.85 -9.32 -10.98
N GLY A 435 -24.73 -8.48 -10.44
CA GLY A 435 -25.53 -8.77 -9.25
C GLY A 435 -26.62 -9.80 -9.53
N ALA A 436 -27.34 -9.65 -10.64
CA ALA A 436 -28.32 -10.63 -11.09
C ALA A 436 -27.69 -12.01 -11.34
N LEU A 437 -26.48 -12.05 -11.94
CA LEU A 437 -25.70 -13.28 -12.09
C LEU A 437 -25.29 -13.91 -10.74
N ARG A 438 -24.92 -13.08 -9.75
CA ARG A 438 -24.47 -13.52 -8.42
C ARG A 438 -25.60 -13.85 -7.44
N THR A 439 -26.86 -13.73 -7.85
CA THR A 439 -27.97 -14.20 -7.01
C THR A 439 -27.74 -15.67 -6.69
N PRO A 440 -27.63 -16.11 -5.40
CA PRO A 440 -27.04 -17.40 -5.06
C PRO A 440 -27.63 -18.60 -5.79
N ALA A 441 -28.97 -18.68 -5.87
CA ALA A 441 -29.65 -19.76 -6.58
C ALA A 441 -29.45 -19.70 -8.10
N HIS A 442 -29.33 -18.50 -8.68
CA HIS A 442 -29.07 -18.31 -10.11
C HIS A 442 -27.61 -18.61 -10.48
N ALA A 443 -26.65 -18.13 -9.68
CA ALA A 443 -25.24 -18.43 -9.81
C ALA A 443 -24.98 -19.94 -9.76
N GLU A 444 -25.55 -20.61 -8.76
CA GLU A 444 -25.46 -22.05 -8.61
C GLU A 444 -26.13 -22.78 -9.79
N LEU A 445 -27.27 -22.30 -10.28
CA LEU A 445 -27.91 -22.84 -11.47
C LEU A 445 -27.02 -22.75 -12.72
N ILE A 446 -26.36 -21.61 -12.96
CA ILE A 446 -25.43 -21.41 -14.09
C ILE A 446 -24.24 -22.37 -14.00
N ARG A 447 -23.62 -22.49 -12.82
CA ARG A 447 -22.50 -23.41 -12.58
C ARG A 447 -22.90 -24.86 -12.88
N ARG A 448 -24.05 -25.30 -12.34
CA ARG A 448 -24.62 -26.63 -12.59
C ARG A 448 -24.96 -26.83 -14.06
N ALA A 449 -25.49 -25.80 -14.71
CA ALA A 449 -25.84 -25.84 -16.12
C ALA A 449 -24.59 -26.05 -16.99
N VAL A 450 -23.47 -25.36 -16.72
CA VAL A 450 -22.21 -25.56 -17.45
C VAL A 450 -21.67 -26.99 -17.29
N ALA A 451 -21.62 -27.52 -16.07
CA ALA A 451 -21.22 -28.91 -15.84
C ALA A 451 -22.15 -29.89 -16.57
N TRP A 452 -23.46 -29.64 -16.49
CA TRP A 452 -24.47 -30.46 -17.12
C TRP A 452 -24.32 -30.46 -18.64
N VAL A 453 -24.36 -29.31 -19.32
CA VAL A 453 -24.25 -29.27 -20.78
C VAL A 453 -22.94 -29.89 -21.27
N GLY A 454 -21.86 -29.75 -20.49
CA GLY A 454 -20.56 -30.35 -20.73
C GLY A 454 -20.42 -31.85 -20.45
N GLY A 455 -21.50 -32.55 -20.04
CA GLY A 455 -21.43 -34.00 -19.82
C GLY A 455 -20.82 -34.42 -18.49
N ARG A 456 -20.63 -33.48 -17.56
CA ARG A 456 -20.11 -33.76 -16.22
C ARG A 456 -21.24 -33.98 -15.23
N GLU A 457 -20.92 -34.72 -14.18
CA GLU A 457 -21.78 -34.87 -13.02
C GLU A 457 -22.03 -33.50 -12.36
N VAL A 458 -23.26 -33.23 -11.97
CA VAL A 458 -23.64 -32.00 -11.29
C VAL A 458 -23.35 -32.16 -9.79
N LEU A 459 -22.31 -31.50 -9.31
CA LEU A 459 -21.94 -31.56 -7.89
C LEU A 459 -22.90 -30.72 -7.05
N ALA A 460 -23.35 -31.29 -5.92
CA ALA A 460 -24.11 -30.55 -4.92
C ALA A 460 -23.15 -29.80 -3.99
N THR A 461 -23.19 -28.46 -4.02
CA THR A 461 -22.56 -27.63 -3.00
C THR A 461 -23.60 -27.32 -1.93
N PRO A 462 -23.29 -27.43 -0.62
CA PRO A 462 -24.18 -26.91 0.41
C PRO A 462 -24.39 -25.42 0.15
N LEU A 463 -25.61 -25.02 -0.20
CA LEU A 463 -26.01 -23.64 -0.04
C LEU A 463 -25.86 -23.36 1.46
N ALA A 464 -25.09 -22.35 1.85
CA ALA A 464 -25.01 -21.92 3.24
C ALA A 464 -26.43 -21.88 3.82
N PRO A 465 -26.68 -22.43 5.01
CA PRO A 465 -28.03 -22.65 5.49
C PRO A 465 -28.82 -21.35 5.41
N ALA A 466 -29.96 -21.40 4.74
CA ALA A 466 -31.02 -20.44 4.96
C ALA A 466 -31.31 -20.44 6.47
N GLY A 467 -30.97 -19.35 7.16
CA GLY A 467 -31.45 -19.14 8.52
C GLY A 467 -32.96 -19.33 8.52
N ARG A 468 -33.43 -20.26 9.37
CA ARG A 468 -34.81 -20.77 9.48
C ARG A 468 -35.90 -19.77 9.09
N GLY A 469 -36.83 -20.30 8.27
CA GLY A 469 -37.93 -19.59 7.64
C GLY A 469 -38.94 -18.91 8.57
N ASP A 470 -39.50 -17.87 7.96
CA ASP A 470 -40.85 -17.34 8.11
C ASP A 470 -41.29 -16.87 9.50
N ILE A 471 -41.06 -15.58 9.75
CA ILE A 471 -42.22 -14.74 10.06
C ILE A 471 -42.75 -14.30 8.70
N PRO A 472 -44.04 -14.54 8.36
CA PRO A 472 -44.62 -14.00 7.13
C PRO A 472 -44.39 -12.47 7.12
N PRO A 473 -44.38 -11.78 5.97
CA PRO A 473 -44.75 -10.38 6.03
C PRO A 473 -46.20 -10.37 6.52
N SER A 474 -46.38 -10.26 7.83
CA SER A 474 -47.62 -9.76 8.40
C SER A 474 -47.86 -8.46 7.67
N ASP A 475 -48.97 -8.37 6.96
CA ASP A 475 -49.63 -7.11 6.68
C ASP A 475 -49.57 -6.26 7.96
N GLY A 476 -48.74 -5.22 7.98
CA GLY A 476 -48.57 -4.39 9.16
C GLY A 476 -47.16 -3.85 9.32
N GLY A 477 -46.98 -2.59 8.91
CA GLY A 477 -45.73 -1.84 8.89
C GLY A 477 -44.84 -1.98 10.12
N ARG A 478 -43.52 -1.97 9.88
CA ARG A 478 -42.51 -1.73 10.90
C ARG A 478 -41.42 -0.80 10.35
N GLY A 479 -41.48 0.46 10.80
CA GLY A 479 -40.39 1.45 10.89
C GLY A 479 -39.68 1.86 9.61
N GLY A 480 -39.75 3.14 9.23
CA GLY A 480 -39.09 3.70 8.05
C GLY A 480 -37.56 3.51 8.07
N ALA A 481 -37.11 2.44 7.44
CA ALA A 481 -35.71 2.12 7.17
C ALA A 481 -35.20 2.96 6.00
N TYR A 482 -34.02 3.55 6.12
CA TYR A 482 -33.31 4.15 4.99
C TYR A 482 -32.02 3.40 4.73
N GLU A 483 -31.93 2.77 3.56
CA GLU A 483 -30.71 2.18 3.03
C GLU A 483 -30.06 3.16 2.04
N ALA A 484 -28.83 3.56 2.35
CA ALA A 484 -28.00 4.33 1.45
C ALA A 484 -27.00 3.41 0.75
N LYS A 485 -26.76 3.67 -0.54
CA LYS A 485 -25.71 2.98 -1.32
C LYS A 485 -24.37 3.07 -0.59
N GLY A 486 -23.70 1.93 -0.45
CA GLY A 486 -22.40 1.83 0.20
C GLY A 486 -21.35 2.76 -0.39
N ASP A 487 -20.61 3.45 0.47
CA ASP A 487 -19.51 4.33 0.12
C ASP A 487 -18.30 4.03 1.02
N ALA A 488 -17.13 3.79 0.40
CA ALA A 488 -15.90 3.48 1.13
C ALA A 488 -15.57 4.55 2.17
N ARG A 489 -15.94 5.81 1.87
CA ARG A 489 -15.68 6.97 2.72
C ARG A 489 -16.48 6.93 4.03
N TRP A 490 -17.56 6.17 4.12
CA TRP A 490 -18.33 6.00 5.36
C TRP A 490 -17.85 4.81 6.20
N GLN A 491 -16.84 4.05 5.77
CA GLN A 491 -16.42 2.80 6.42
C GLN A 491 -14.97 2.81 6.90
N GLU A 492 -14.18 3.77 6.44
CA GLU A 492 -12.77 3.90 6.79
C GLU A 492 -12.56 5.05 7.80
N PRO A 493 -12.02 4.77 9.01
CA PRO A 493 -11.69 5.81 9.98
C PRO A 493 -10.63 6.79 9.41
N PRO A 494 -10.66 8.08 9.79
CA PRO A 494 -11.49 8.66 10.83
C PRO A 494 -12.93 8.92 10.39
N LEU A 495 -13.90 8.57 11.23
CA LEU A 495 -15.31 8.89 11.05
C LEU A 495 -15.86 9.58 12.30
N THR A 496 -16.80 10.48 12.09
CA THR A 496 -17.66 11.05 13.12
C THR A 496 -19.09 10.82 12.68
N ILE A 497 -19.80 9.98 13.40
CA ILE A 497 -21.18 9.63 13.16
C ILE A 497 -22.00 10.28 14.25
N SER A 498 -22.96 11.13 13.90
CA SER A 498 -23.84 11.78 14.87
C SER A 498 -25.29 11.67 14.47
N CYS A 499 -26.18 11.61 15.45
CA CYS A 499 -27.62 11.70 15.27
C CYS A 499 -28.27 12.23 16.55
N ARG A 500 -29.53 12.66 16.45
CA ARG A 500 -30.40 12.79 17.61
C ARG A 500 -31.29 11.57 17.66
N ALA A 501 -31.41 10.96 18.83
CA ALA A 501 -32.19 9.75 19.05
C ALA A 501 -33.15 9.92 20.22
N ARG A 502 -34.39 9.44 20.07
CA ARG A 502 -35.40 9.35 21.13
C ARG A 502 -35.96 7.93 21.16
N LEU A 503 -35.50 7.11 22.10
CA LEU A 503 -35.79 5.68 22.13
C LEU A 503 -36.82 5.35 23.22
N PHE A 504 -37.75 4.44 22.93
CA PHE A 504 -38.91 4.18 23.77
C PHE A 504 -38.85 2.87 24.54
N SER A 505 -38.07 1.89 24.07
CA SER A 505 -38.03 0.56 24.67
C SER A 505 -36.63 -0.03 24.70
N LYS A 506 -36.41 -0.87 25.72
CA LYS A 506 -35.24 -1.73 25.87
C LYS A 506 -35.50 -3.16 25.45
N SER A 507 -36.72 -3.50 25.01
CA SER A 507 -37.12 -4.89 24.73
C SER A 507 -36.33 -5.56 23.61
N GLY A 508 -35.69 -4.78 22.74
CA GLY A 508 -34.82 -5.26 21.66
C GLY A 508 -33.66 -4.29 21.43
N PHE A 509 -32.75 -4.67 20.53
CA PHE A 509 -31.70 -3.77 20.07
C PHE A 509 -32.31 -2.58 19.32
N ASN A 510 -31.77 -1.38 19.53
CA ASN A 510 -32.14 -0.21 18.73
C ASN A 510 -30.98 0.14 17.80
N ILE A 511 -31.11 -0.20 16.53
CA ILE A 511 -30.09 0.14 15.53
C ILE A 511 -30.23 1.62 15.15
N LEU A 512 -29.23 2.44 15.47
CA LEU A 512 -29.24 3.83 15.07
C LEU A 512 -28.70 3.95 13.64
N ILE A 513 -27.46 3.50 13.42
CA ILE A 513 -26.75 3.58 12.13
C ILE A 513 -25.79 2.39 12.02
N ALA A 514 -25.83 1.66 10.90
CA ALA A 514 -24.96 0.51 10.64
C ALA A 514 -24.32 0.62 9.25
N SER A 515 -23.06 0.23 9.12
CA SER A 515 -22.31 0.24 7.85
C SER A 515 -21.86 -1.16 7.47
N SER A 516 -22.05 -1.56 6.21
CA SER A 516 -21.69 -2.89 5.68
C SER A 516 -22.31 -4.07 6.42
N HIS A 517 -22.27 -5.25 5.80
CA HIS A 517 -22.67 -6.46 6.50
C HIS A 517 -21.73 -6.75 7.69
N LYS A 518 -22.26 -7.32 8.78
CA LYS A 518 -21.55 -7.62 10.04
C LYS A 518 -20.37 -8.58 9.90
N ASP A 519 -20.36 -9.38 8.84
CA ASP A 519 -19.25 -10.24 8.43
C ASP A 519 -18.09 -9.45 7.79
N SER A 520 -18.35 -8.21 7.36
CA SER A 520 -17.31 -7.31 6.90
C SER A 520 -16.45 -6.84 8.07
N PRO A 521 -15.13 -7.01 8.00
CA PRO A 521 -14.22 -6.43 8.98
C PRO A 521 -14.19 -4.90 8.91
N ARG A 522 -14.79 -4.28 7.89
CA ARG A 522 -15.01 -2.82 7.80
C ARG A 522 -16.34 -2.37 8.42
N HIS A 523 -17.15 -3.30 8.91
CA HIS A 523 -18.43 -2.96 9.54
C HIS A 523 -18.22 -2.13 10.80
N TRP A 524 -19.14 -1.21 11.00
CA TRP A 524 -19.38 -0.57 12.28
C TRP A 524 -20.89 -0.33 12.46
N GLU A 525 -21.38 -0.47 13.68
CA GLU A 525 -22.79 -0.27 14.00
C GLU A 525 -22.93 0.47 15.33
N LEU A 526 -23.64 1.61 15.32
CA LEU A 526 -24.02 2.39 16.48
C LEU A 526 -25.44 2.01 16.90
N TYR A 527 -25.61 1.50 18.11
CA TYR A 527 -26.88 0.91 18.57
C TYR A 527 -27.07 1.02 20.09
N THR A 528 -28.22 0.61 20.61
CA THR A 528 -28.39 0.32 22.05
C THR A 528 -28.66 -1.15 22.33
N GLU A 529 -28.09 -1.69 23.40
CA GLU A 529 -28.27 -3.07 23.81
C GLU A 529 -29.71 -3.40 24.25
N ALA A 530 -30.18 -4.58 23.89
CA ALA A 530 -31.43 -5.13 24.40
C ALA A 530 -31.34 -5.40 25.91
N GLY A 531 -32.46 -5.25 26.61
CA GLY A 531 -32.59 -5.41 28.07
C GLY A 531 -32.09 -4.21 28.88
N THR A 532 -31.00 -3.57 28.46
CA THR A 532 -30.35 -2.50 29.23
C THR A 532 -30.63 -1.10 28.70
N GLY A 533 -30.76 -0.94 27.37
CA GLY A 533 -30.86 0.36 26.69
C GLY A 533 -29.53 1.11 26.57
N LYS A 534 -28.40 0.47 26.95
CA LYS A 534 -27.08 1.09 26.95
C LYS A 534 -26.57 1.36 25.54
N LEU A 535 -26.03 2.56 25.30
CA LEU A 535 -25.41 2.94 24.04
C LEU A 535 -24.13 2.11 23.78
N ALA A 536 -24.00 1.56 22.59
CA ALA A 536 -22.88 0.72 22.19
C ALA A 536 -22.48 0.94 20.73
N VAL A 537 -21.24 0.55 20.41
CA VAL A 537 -20.77 0.42 19.03
C VAL A 537 -20.08 -0.93 18.81
N TYR A 538 -20.48 -1.61 17.74
CA TYR A 538 -19.88 -2.86 17.29
C TYR A 538 -18.88 -2.59 16.15
N LEU A 539 -17.67 -3.11 16.28
CA LEU A 539 -16.49 -2.88 15.43
C LEU A 539 -15.74 -4.22 15.19
N PRO A 540 -16.25 -5.14 14.36
CA PRO A 540 -15.66 -6.47 14.16
C PRO A 540 -14.21 -6.46 13.67
N GLY A 541 -13.75 -5.38 13.00
CA GLY A 541 -12.36 -5.21 12.58
C GLY A 541 -11.41 -4.58 13.59
N ALA A 542 -11.87 -4.30 14.81
CA ALA A 542 -11.08 -3.66 15.87
C ALA A 542 -11.12 -4.47 17.18
N ALA A 543 -10.11 -4.26 18.04
CA ALA A 543 -10.08 -4.81 19.39
C ALA A 543 -10.10 -3.68 20.44
N PRO A 544 -11.07 -3.65 21.38
CA PRO A 544 -12.21 -4.57 21.50
C PRO A 544 -13.24 -4.42 20.37
N THR A 545 -13.93 -5.51 20.04
CA THR A 545 -14.93 -5.57 18.97
C THR A 545 -16.27 -4.94 19.34
N ASN A 546 -16.52 -4.70 20.63
CA ASN A 546 -17.72 -4.02 21.10
C ASN A 546 -17.34 -3.01 22.18
N VAL A 547 -17.80 -1.77 22.05
CA VAL A 547 -17.55 -0.68 23.00
C VAL A 547 -18.90 -0.21 23.53
N VAL A 548 -19.14 -0.43 24.82
CA VAL A 548 -20.42 -0.15 25.48
C VAL A 548 -20.24 0.99 26.50
N ALA A 549 -21.09 2.01 26.43
CA ALA A 549 -21.15 3.08 27.43
C ALA A 549 -22.16 2.74 28.53
N ASP A 550 -21.90 3.18 29.76
CA ASP A 550 -22.84 3.04 30.87
C ASP A 550 -23.92 4.14 30.86
N THR A 551 -24.55 4.33 29.70
CA THR A 551 -25.58 5.36 29.49
C THR A 551 -26.75 4.76 28.75
N ASP A 552 -27.90 4.72 29.43
CA ASP A 552 -29.17 4.26 28.91
C ASP A 552 -29.89 5.38 28.15
N LEU A 553 -30.30 5.11 26.91
CA LEU A 553 -30.98 6.07 26.04
C LEU A 553 -32.48 5.79 25.86
N CYS A 554 -33.02 4.75 26.49
CA CYS A 554 -34.41 4.32 26.34
C CYS A 554 -35.33 4.93 27.40
N ASP A 555 -35.27 6.24 27.60
CA ASP A 555 -36.07 6.99 28.57
C ASP A 555 -37.21 7.81 27.92
N GLY A 556 -37.36 7.71 26.60
CA GLY A 556 -38.36 8.45 25.84
C GLY A 556 -38.05 9.94 25.68
N LYS A 557 -36.82 10.41 25.92
CA LYS A 557 -36.36 11.79 25.65
C LYS A 557 -35.40 11.85 24.47
N TRP A 558 -35.22 13.06 23.93
CA TRP A 558 -34.24 13.30 22.86
C TRP A 558 -32.83 13.42 23.45
N HIS A 559 -31.90 12.65 22.89
CA HIS A 559 -30.48 12.72 23.18
C HIS A 559 -29.67 12.99 21.91
N ALA A 560 -28.65 13.83 22.00
CA ALA A 560 -27.65 14.00 20.95
C ALA A 560 -26.57 12.93 21.11
N VAL A 561 -26.48 12.00 20.16
CA VAL A 561 -25.55 10.87 20.19
C VAL A 561 -24.46 11.09 19.14
N ARG A 562 -23.19 10.90 19.52
CA ARG A 562 -22.06 10.97 18.59
C ARG A 562 -21.05 9.86 18.85
N PHE A 563 -20.64 9.18 17.79
CA PHE A 563 -19.57 8.21 17.74
C PHE A 563 -18.40 8.75 16.91
N GLU A 564 -17.22 8.86 17.53
CA GLU A 564 -15.98 9.17 16.84
C GLU A 564 -15.15 7.89 16.70
N TYR A 565 -14.96 7.45 15.46
CA TYR A 565 -14.15 6.30 15.09
C TYR A 565 -12.82 6.77 14.51
N LEU A 566 -11.75 6.78 15.29
CA LEU A 566 -10.43 7.24 14.85
C LEU A 566 -9.47 6.06 14.67
N PRO A 567 -8.40 6.22 13.87
CA PRO A 567 -7.32 5.24 13.83
C PRO A 567 -6.70 5.07 15.23
N GLY A 568 -7.10 4.01 15.93
CA GLY A 568 -6.62 3.69 17.27
C GLY A 568 -7.52 4.08 18.45
N SER A 569 -8.71 4.64 18.24
CA SER A 569 -9.68 4.85 19.33
C SER A 569 -11.14 4.91 18.87
N ALA A 570 -12.05 4.53 19.78
CA ALA A 570 -13.49 4.75 19.66
C ALA A 570 -13.99 5.56 20.84
N THR A 571 -14.72 6.64 20.56
CA THR A 571 -15.28 7.53 21.59
C THR A 571 -16.77 7.73 21.36
N LEU A 572 -17.60 7.57 22.39
CA LEU A 572 -19.04 7.89 22.34
C LEU A 572 -19.36 9.11 23.21
N PHE A 573 -20.28 9.92 22.72
CA PHE A 573 -20.82 11.09 23.40
C PHE A 573 -22.35 11.02 23.45
N VAL A 574 -22.90 11.48 24.57
CA VAL A 574 -24.35 11.71 24.77
C VAL A 574 -24.51 13.12 25.32
N ASP A 575 -25.33 13.95 24.65
CA ASP A 575 -25.58 15.35 25.00
C ASP A 575 -24.28 16.14 25.21
N GLU A 576 -23.37 15.99 24.24
CA GLU A 576 -22.01 16.57 24.18
C GLU A 576 -21.04 16.12 25.29
N LYS A 577 -21.49 15.29 26.23
CA LYS A 577 -20.64 14.69 27.25
C LYS A 577 -20.04 13.40 26.73
N ARG A 578 -18.72 13.24 26.88
CA ARG A 578 -18.04 11.99 26.57
C ARG A 578 -18.44 10.93 27.60
N VAL A 579 -19.05 9.83 27.14
CA VAL A 579 -19.55 8.75 28.00
C VAL A 579 -18.68 7.51 27.98
N VAL A 580 -17.88 7.30 26.92
CA VAL A 580 -16.85 6.25 26.86
C VAL A 580 -15.76 6.62 25.86
N GLU A 581 -14.51 6.24 26.14
CA GLU A 581 -13.37 6.30 25.21
C GLU A 581 -12.53 5.04 25.44
N VAL A 582 -12.26 4.30 24.35
CA VAL A 582 -11.49 3.05 24.41
C VAL A 582 -10.40 3.09 23.33
N PRO A 583 -9.14 2.77 23.67
CA PRO A 583 -8.10 2.53 22.68
C PRO A 583 -8.43 1.30 21.83
N LEU A 584 -8.22 1.39 20.52
CA LEU A 584 -8.47 0.31 19.57
C LEU A 584 -7.16 -0.23 19.00
N GLY A 585 -7.02 -1.55 18.96
CA GLY A 585 -6.07 -2.22 18.07
C GLY A 585 -6.72 -2.44 16.69
N MET A 586 -6.18 -1.85 15.63
CA MET A 586 -6.71 -2.01 14.26
C MET A 586 -5.90 -3.03 13.46
N ALA A 587 -6.59 -3.96 12.80
CA ALA A 587 -6.02 -4.82 11.77
C ALA A 587 -6.09 -4.14 10.39
N HIS A 588 -5.10 -4.34 9.52
CA HIS A 588 -5.21 -3.93 8.11
C HIS A 588 -6.15 -4.91 7.38
N VAL A 589 -7.25 -4.41 6.80
CA VAL A 589 -8.23 -5.29 6.15
C VAL A 589 -8.73 -4.76 4.80
N THR A 590 -8.62 -5.60 3.77
CA THR A 590 -9.23 -5.39 2.46
C THR A 590 -10.56 -6.14 2.41
N ALA A 591 -11.68 -5.41 2.40
CA ALA A 591 -13.03 -5.95 2.28
C ALA A 591 -13.88 -5.05 1.39
N ALA A 592 -14.91 -5.62 0.77
CA ALA A 592 -15.83 -4.88 -0.09
C ALA A 592 -16.65 -3.85 0.71
N VAL A 593 -16.97 -2.73 0.05
CA VAL A 593 -17.79 -1.66 0.62
C VAL A 593 -19.26 -2.08 0.57
N GLY A 594 -19.88 -2.30 1.73
CA GLY A 594 -21.31 -2.62 1.86
C GLY A 594 -22.21 -1.39 2.06
N PRO A 595 -23.54 -1.56 2.11
CA PRO A 595 -24.51 -0.46 2.25
C PRO A 595 -24.48 0.20 3.65
N LEU A 596 -25.13 1.36 3.79
CA LEU A 596 -25.31 2.04 5.07
C LEU A 596 -26.81 2.04 5.43
N TRP A 597 -27.16 1.57 6.61
CA TRP A 597 -28.54 1.54 7.09
C TRP A 597 -28.75 2.50 8.25
N ILE A 598 -29.91 3.12 8.27
CA ILE A 598 -30.37 4.06 9.29
C ILE A 598 -31.67 3.54 9.89
N GLY A 599 -31.72 3.47 11.22
CA GLY A 599 -32.91 3.03 11.95
C GLY A 599 -33.22 1.54 11.85
N CYS A 600 -32.36 0.77 11.20
CA CYS A 600 -32.50 -0.68 11.04
C CYS A 600 -31.18 -1.34 10.63
N TYR A 601 -31.11 -2.66 10.79
CA TYR A 601 -30.14 -3.53 10.15
C TYR A 601 -30.89 -4.69 9.48
N PRO A 602 -31.26 -4.54 8.19
CA PRO A 602 -32.11 -5.48 7.47
C PRO A 602 -31.64 -6.94 7.47
N PRO A 603 -30.33 -7.26 7.39
CA PRO A 603 -29.87 -8.65 7.38
C PRO A 603 -30.26 -9.47 8.63
N GLN A 604 -30.57 -8.82 9.76
CA GLN A 604 -31.03 -9.49 10.98
C GLN A 604 -32.46 -9.07 11.40
N GLY A 605 -33.16 -8.30 10.56
CA GLY A 605 -34.49 -7.76 10.89
C GLY A 605 -34.53 -6.88 12.14
N LEU A 606 -33.38 -6.34 12.56
CA LEU A 606 -33.28 -5.48 13.73
C LEU A 606 -33.68 -4.06 13.36
N GLY A 607 -34.48 -3.41 14.21
CA GLY A 607 -35.02 -2.07 13.98
C GLY A 607 -34.61 -1.09 15.06
N CYS A 608 -35.11 0.14 14.96
CA CYS A 608 -35.05 1.15 16.01
C CYS A 608 -36.45 1.35 16.58
N ASP A 609 -36.62 1.10 17.89
CA ASP A 609 -37.84 1.42 18.63
C ASP A 609 -37.74 2.84 19.20
N GLY A 610 -37.76 3.80 18.27
CA GLY A 610 -37.49 5.20 18.58
C GLY A 610 -37.53 6.10 17.35
N GLN A 611 -37.28 7.37 17.58
CA GLN A 611 -37.18 8.41 16.55
C GLN A 611 -35.72 8.80 16.36
N LEU A 612 -35.31 8.99 15.10
CA LEU A 612 -33.98 9.48 14.73
C LEU A 612 -34.12 10.75 13.90
N GLU A 613 -33.27 11.74 14.13
CA GLU A 613 -33.15 12.95 13.31
C GLU A 613 -31.70 13.47 13.28
N ASP A 614 -31.44 14.47 12.43
CA ASP A 614 -30.13 15.14 12.31
C ASP A 614 -28.93 14.18 12.14
N ILE A 615 -29.12 13.15 11.32
CA ILE A 615 -28.08 12.14 11.10
C ILE A 615 -27.00 12.72 10.18
N GLN A 616 -25.76 12.61 10.63
CA GLN A 616 -24.60 13.11 9.93
C GLN A 616 -23.46 12.10 10.01
N ILE A 617 -22.90 11.75 8.87
CA ILE A 617 -21.63 11.05 8.78
C ILE A 617 -20.63 12.05 8.26
N ALA A 618 -19.61 12.32 9.07
CA ALA A 618 -18.47 13.11 8.69
C ALA A 618 -17.22 12.25 8.70
N SER A 619 -16.29 12.56 7.83
CA SER A 619 -14.90 12.13 7.96
C SER A 619 -14.10 13.40 7.87
N ARG A 620 -13.11 13.53 8.74
CA ARG A 620 -12.14 14.60 8.62
C ARG A 620 -12.79 15.99 8.56
N GLY A 621 -13.65 16.30 9.54
CA GLY A 621 -14.33 17.60 9.67
C GLY A 621 -15.35 17.93 8.56
N LYS A 622 -15.47 17.08 7.53
CA LYS A 622 -16.37 17.26 6.39
C LYS A 622 -17.54 16.29 6.48
N VAL A 623 -18.75 16.84 6.34
CA VAL A 623 -19.98 16.05 6.20
C VAL A 623 -19.93 15.28 4.89
N LEU A 624 -19.83 13.95 4.97
CA LEU A 624 -19.88 13.05 3.83
C LEU A 624 -21.31 12.79 3.40
N ALA A 625 -22.21 12.69 4.38
CA ALA A 625 -23.64 12.55 4.16
C ALA A 625 -24.40 13.20 5.32
N ARG A 626 -25.46 13.93 5.00
CA ARG A 626 -26.47 14.38 5.96
C ARG A 626 -27.82 13.82 5.52
N PHE A 627 -28.54 13.25 6.48
CA PHE A 627 -29.87 12.71 6.27
C PHE A 627 -30.85 13.54 7.08
N THR A 628 -31.79 14.18 6.38
CA THR A 628 -32.85 15.00 6.98
C THR A 628 -34.23 14.47 6.57
N LEU A 629 -35.16 14.48 7.51
CA LEU A 629 -36.57 14.21 7.28
C LEU A 629 -37.21 15.43 6.60
N LYS A 630 -37.99 15.23 5.54
CA LYS A 630 -38.62 16.33 4.79
C LYS A 630 -40.08 16.54 5.20
N GLY A 631 -40.35 17.09 6.38
CA GLY A 631 -41.73 17.37 6.81
C GLY A 631 -41.92 17.19 8.31
N ASN A 632 -42.88 17.91 8.88
CA ASN A 632 -42.86 18.37 10.27
C ASN A 632 -43.33 17.36 11.34
N GLU A 633 -43.13 16.05 11.15
CA GLU A 633 -43.51 15.05 12.17
C GLU A 633 -42.49 13.90 12.26
N GLY A 634 -41.87 13.73 13.42
CA GLY A 634 -41.02 12.58 13.73
C GLY A 634 -41.80 11.27 13.75
N LEU A 635 -41.19 10.19 13.24
CA LEU A 635 -41.75 8.84 13.18
C LEU A 635 -42.21 8.35 14.57
N LYS A 636 -43.51 8.27 14.84
CA LYS A 636 -44.05 7.62 16.05
C LYS A 636 -44.19 6.11 15.83
N ARG A 637 -44.03 5.33 16.90
CA ARG A 637 -44.44 3.92 16.92
C ARG A 637 -45.96 3.85 16.76
N VAL A 638 -46.43 3.03 15.83
CA VAL A 638 -47.86 2.82 15.56
C VAL A 638 -48.37 1.71 16.46
N ASP A 639 -48.99 2.06 17.59
CA ASP A 639 -50.03 1.28 18.24
C ASP A 639 -51.40 1.69 17.70
N GLY A 640 -51.61 1.42 16.40
CA GLY A 640 -52.94 1.46 15.77
C GLY A 640 -53.14 2.56 14.73
N ARG A 641 -52.80 2.22 13.47
CA ARG A 641 -53.30 2.81 12.22
C ARG A 641 -52.97 4.30 11.94
N THR A 642 -51.81 4.49 11.31
CA THR A 642 -51.66 5.44 10.20
C THR A 642 -50.73 4.86 9.13
N ASN A 643 -51.13 5.03 7.88
CA ASN A 643 -50.50 4.48 6.68
C ASN A 643 -49.16 5.19 6.42
N THR A 644 -48.06 4.46 6.29
CA THR A 644 -46.72 5.04 6.04
C THR A 644 -46.50 5.48 4.59
N SER A 645 -47.55 5.57 3.76
CA SER A 645 -47.47 6.20 2.45
C SER A 645 -47.22 7.70 2.52
N ASP A 646 -47.45 8.32 3.69
CA ASP A 646 -47.43 9.78 3.85
C ASP A 646 -46.22 10.29 4.67
N ALA A 647 -45.36 9.38 5.16
CA ALA A 647 -44.10 9.78 5.78
C ALA A 647 -43.12 10.22 4.67
N ALA A 648 -42.72 11.48 4.70
CA ALA A 648 -41.86 12.04 3.68
C ALA A 648 -40.54 11.27 3.56
N PRO A 649 -40.07 10.94 2.35
CA PRO A 649 -38.82 10.21 2.16
C PRO A 649 -37.65 11.00 2.73
N TRP A 650 -36.77 10.32 3.47
CA TRP A 650 -35.48 10.86 3.87
C TRP A 650 -34.74 11.33 2.62
N LYS A 651 -34.39 12.61 2.58
CA LYS A 651 -33.56 13.12 1.51
C LYS A 651 -32.11 12.89 1.91
N LEU A 652 -31.45 11.96 1.22
CA LEU A 652 -29.99 11.92 1.21
C LEU A 652 -29.51 13.15 0.46
N GLU A 653 -29.02 14.14 1.21
CA GLU A 653 -28.20 15.17 0.63
C GLU A 653 -26.77 14.67 0.62
N LEU A 654 -26.37 14.10 -0.53
CA LEU A 654 -24.97 13.98 -0.86
C LEU A 654 -24.42 15.41 -0.96
N THR A 655 -23.80 15.90 0.11
CA THR A 655 -22.91 17.07 0.06
C THR A 655 -21.62 16.65 -0.64
N GLY A 656 -21.81 16.27 -1.92
CA GLY A 656 -20.86 15.61 -2.81
C GLY A 656 -20.49 16.47 -4.01
N LYS A 657 -20.77 17.78 -3.96
CA LYS A 657 -19.67 18.65 -4.32
C LYS A 657 -18.69 18.50 -3.16
N TRP A 658 -17.39 18.47 -3.44
CA TRP A 658 -16.47 19.04 -2.46
C TRP A 658 -17.11 20.36 -1.94
N PRO A 659 -16.60 21.02 -0.90
CA PRO A 659 -16.44 22.42 -1.20
C PRO A 659 -15.79 22.43 -2.62
N LYS A 660 -16.56 22.86 -3.63
CA LYS A 660 -16.17 24.16 -4.11
C LYS A 660 -15.95 24.89 -2.79
N VAL A 661 -14.69 24.90 -2.34
CA VAL A 661 -14.09 26.17 -2.00
C VAL A 661 -14.64 26.91 -3.18
N GLU A 662 -15.69 27.70 -2.94
CA GLU A 662 -16.16 28.62 -3.97
C GLU A 662 -14.86 29.05 -4.63
N LYS A 663 -14.74 28.96 -5.96
CA LYS A 663 -13.50 29.41 -6.61
C LYS A 663 -13.34 30.88 -6.20
N LYS A 664 -12.67 31.04 -5.07
CA LYS A 664 -12.71 32.06 -4.01
C LYS A 664 -11.75 31.46 -2.96
N THR A 665 -10.48 31.45 -3.37
CA THR A 665 -9.32 31.66 -2.50
C THR A 665 -8.76 30.49 -1.67
N SER A 666 -8.65 29.26 -2.20
CA SER A 666 -7.65 28.28 -1.69
C SER A 666 -6.39 28.29 -2.55
N MET A 667 -5.22 28.35 -1.92
CA MET A 667 -3.92 28.18 -2.56
C MET A 667 -3.15 27.06 -1.90
N ASP A 668 -2.65 26.15 -2.74
CA ASP A 668 -1.91 24.95 -2.34
C ASP A 668 -0.42 25.26 -2.07
N TRP A 669 0.24 24.32 -1.39
CA TRP A 669 1.70 24.18 -1.34
C TRP A 669 2.09 22.83 -1.94
N ARG A 670 2.11 22.73 -3.27
CA ARG A 670 1.99 21.43 -3.97
C ARG A 670 3.25 20.56 -3.93
N GLU A 671 4.40 21.19 -3.80
CA GLU A 671 5.70 20.52 -3.70
C GLU A 671 6.45 21.01 -2.45
N SER A 672 7.46 20.27 -1.97
CA SER A 672 8.24 20.71 -0.80
C SER A 672 8.98 22.05 -1.03
N GLY A 673 9.11 22.50 -2.29
CA GLY A 673 9.59 23.82 -2.68
C GLY A 673 8.50 24.79 -3.14
N ASN A 674 7.22 24.48 -2.86
CA ASN A 674 5.98 25.03 -3.45
C ASN A 674 5.78 24.71 -4.95
N ASP A 675 6.84 24.81 -5.73
CA ASP A 675 6.86 24.58 -7.17
C ASP A 675 8.09 23.76 -7.60
N ALA A 676 8.03 23.21 -8.82
CA ALA A 676 9.09 22.45 -9.46
C ALA A 676 10.43 23.20 -9.56
N GLY A 677 10.38 24.54 -9.56
CA GLY A 677 11.55 25.42 -9.57
C GLY A 677 12.18 25.66 -8.19
N ARG A 678 11.59 25.12 -7.12
CA ARG A 678 12.03 25.25 -5.73
C ARG A 678 12.18 26.70 -5.27
N MET A 679 11.33 27.61 -5.76
CA MET A 679 11.40 29.03 -5.38
C MET A 679 11.01 29.29 -3.93
N ARG A 680 10.16 28.43 -3.35
CA ARG A 680 9.60 28.62 -1.99
C ARG A 680 8.94 29.99 -1.80
N HIS A 681 8.33 30.46 -2.87
CA HIS A 681 7.62 31.73 -2.93
C HIS A 681 6.11 31.49 -2.91
N ALA A 682 5.39 32.20 -2.04
CA ALA A 682 3.94 32.16 -1.97
C ALA A 682 3.30 33.48 -2.38
N LYS A 683 2.23 33.41 -3.18
CA LYS A 683 1.43 34.60 -3.53
C LYS A 683 0.44 35.05 -2.45
N LEU A 684 0.47 34.41 -1.27
CA LEU A 684 -0.47 34.72 -0.19
C LEU A 684 -0.06 36.00 0.56
N THR A 685 -1.04 36.88 0.80
CA THR A 685 -0.82 38.22 1.37
C THR A 685 -1.68 38.54 2.61
N GLN A 686 -2.54 37.61 3.04
CA GLN A 686 -3.40 37.82 4.23
C GLN A 686 -2.53 38.06 5.48
N VAL A 687 -1.48 37.26 5.63
CA VAL A 687 -0.39 37.48 6.57
C VAL A 687 0.66 38.33 5.89
N ASN A 688 0.82 39.57 6.36
CA ASN A 688 1.72 40.57 5.80
C ASN A 688 2.37 41.41 6.91
N LYS A 689 3.24 42.35 6.54
CA LYS A 689 3.98 43.22 7.46
C LYS A 689 3.12 43.87 8.56
N LYS A 690 1.84 44.16 8.28
CA LYS A 690 0.91 44.79 9.25
C LYS A 690 0.19 43.78 10.13
N THR A 691 -0.22 42.64 9.57
CA THR A 691 -1.07 41.66 10.24
C THR A 691 -0.28 40.58 10.98
N VAL A 692 0.99 40.34 10.63
CA VAL A 692 1.82 39.26 11.18
C VAL A 692 1.88 39.22 12.71
N LYS A 693 1.78 40.37 13.38
CA LYS A 693 1.74 40.47 14.85
C LYS A 693 0.55 39.74 15.48
N GLY A 694 -0.51 39.49 14.71
CA GLY A 694 -1.70 38.76 15.15
C GLY A 694 -1.60 37.24 15.01
N LEU A 695 -0.54 36.71 14.39
CA LEU A 695 -0.36 35.26 14.21
C LEU A 695 -0.33 34.53 15.55
N LYS A 696 -1.12 33.44 15.64
CA LYS A 696 -1.17 32.53 16.78
C LYS A 696 -1.22 31.07 16.30
N PRO A 697 -0.77 30.10 17.11
CA PRO A 697 -1.03 28.70 16.84
C PRO A 697 -2.52 28.47 16.60
N ALA A 698 -2.86 27.91 15.45
CA ALA A 698 -4.22 27.56 15.05
C ALA A 698 -4.53 26.09 15.37
N TRP A 699 -3.56 25.21 15.13
CA TRP A 699 -3.62 23.80 15.51
C TRP A 699 -2.21 23.21 15.63
N GLU A 700 -2.11 22.11 16.37
CA GLU A 700 -0.89 21.31 16.54
C GLU A 700 -1.23 19.83 16.31
N PHE A 701 -0.40 19.14 15.52
CA PHE A 701 -0.48 17.70 15.33
C PHE A 701 0.79 17.04 15.87
N ARG A 702 0.65 16.11 16.83
CA ARG A 702 1.75 15.32 17.37
C ARG A 702 1.78 13.95 16.74
N THR A 703 2.93 13.54 16.22
CA THR A 703 3.07 12.26 15.52
C THR A 703 3.15 11.07 16.48
N GLY A 704 3.47 11.31 17.76
CA GLY A 704 3.38 10.32 18.84
C GLY A 704 4.50 9.28 18.84
N ASP A 705 5.57 9.52 18.08
CA ASP A 705 6.65 8.57 17.85
C ASP A 705 8.06 9.14 18.08
N ALA A 706 8.18 10.32 18.69
CA ALA A 706 9.45 10.93 19.11
C ALA A 706 10.28 10.01 20.00
N ALA A 707 11.59 10.00 19.76
CA ALA A 707 12.59 9.42 20.65
C ALA A 707 13.78 10.39 20.83
N ALA A 708 14.58 10.18 21.87
CA ALA A 708 15.79 10.97 22.09
C ALA A 708 16.70 10.91 20.85
N GLY A 709 17.12 12.09 20.37
CA GLY A 709 17.99 12.20 19.20
C GLY A 709 17.26 12.18 17.84
N THR A 710 15.94 11.97 17.80
CA THR A 710 15.16 12.04 16.55
C THR A 710 14.88 13.48 16.12
N THR A 711 14.71 13.70 14.81
CA THR A 711 14.41 15.01 14.18
C THR A 711 13.40 14.84 13.05
N ILE A 712 12.70 15.91 12.68
CA ILE A 712 11.84 15.98 11.49
C ILE A 712 12.39 17.06 10.55
N GLU A 713 12.82 16.64 9.35
CA GLU A 713 13.28 17.55 8.28
C GLU A 713 12.19 17.78 7.20
N CYS A 714 11.01 17.18 7.37
CA CYS A 714 9.95 17.16 6.39
C CYS A 714 9.29 18.53 6.22
N THR A 715 9.36 19.07 5.00
CA THR A 715 8.49 20.16 4.57
C THR A 715 7.19 19.55 4.05
N PRO A 716 6.05 19.75 4.72
CA PRO A 716 4.80 19.15 4.30
C PRO A 716 4.33 19.75 2.97
N ILE A 717 3.58 18.96 2.20
CA ILE A 717 2.88 19.44 1.00
C ILE A 717 1.39 19.55 1.31
N VAL A 718 0.73 20.56 0.75
CA VAL A 718 -0.71 20.78 0.90
C VAL A 718 -1.34 20.86 -0.47
N VAL A 719 -2.25 19.94 -0.77
CA VAL A 719 -2.94 19.86 -2.06
C VAL A 719 -4.43 19.73 -1.77
N GLU A 720 -5.24 20.65 -2.31
CA GLU A 720 -6.70 20.60 -2.23
C GLU A 720 -7.24 20.48 -0.79
N GLY A 721 -6.57 21.16 0.15
CA GLY A 721 -6.93 21.17 1.56
C GLY A 721 -6.48 19.96 2.38
N VAL A 722 -5.73 19.03 1.78
CA VAL A 722 -5.09 17.90 2.46
C VAL A 722 -3.59 18.15 2.59
N MET A 723 -3.06 17.99 3.80
CA MET A 723 -1.63 18.07 4.07
C MET A 723 -1.02 16.66 4.10
N TYR A 724 0.11 16.45 3.46
CA TYR A 724 0.88 15.21 3.49
C TYR A 724 2.26 15.46 4.08
N LEU A 725 2.68 14.61 5.02
CA LEU A 725 3.91 14.78 5.79
C LEU A 725 4.53 13.45 6.22
N THR A 726 5.74 13.49 6.78
CA THR A 726 6.37 12.32 7.41
C THR A 726 6.62 12.51 8.90
N THR A 727 6.49 11.45 9.69
CA THR A 727 6.80 11.46 11.12
C THR A 727 8.31 11.27 11.39
N VAL A 728 8.74 11.28 12.66
CA VAL A 728 10.13 10.97 13.01
C VAL A 728 10.55 9.53 12.64
N LYS A 729 9.61 8.59 12.62
CA LYS A 729 9.84 7.21 12.13
C LYS A 729 9.48 7.05 10.65
N LEU A 730 9.41 8.16 9.92
CA LEU A 730 9.11 8.20 8.49
C LEU A 730 7.79 7.54 8.11
N ARG A 731 6.81 7.49 9.02
CA ARG A 731 5.43 7.16 8.65
C ARG A 731 4.90 8.29 7.77
N ILE A 732 4.20 7.94 6.70
CA ILE A 732 3.58 8.90 5.79
C ILE A 732 2.18 9.17 6.32
N VAL A 733 1.87 10.43 6.60
CA VAL A 733 0.62 10.85 7.20
C VAL A 733 -0.06 11.85 6.29
N ALA A 734 -1.37 11.71 6.13
CA ALA A 734 -2.20 12.78 5.61
C ALA A 734 -2.99 13.42 6.76
N LEU A 735 -3.21 14.73 6.70
CA LEU A 735 -3.99 15.53 7.65
C LEU A 735 -4.97 16.45 6.92
N GLU A 736 -6.06 16.84 7.57
CA GLU A 736 -6.82 18.01 7.16
C GLU A 736 -5.96 19.26 7.36
N ALA A 737 -5.69 20.00 6.30
CA ALA A 737 -4.81 21.17 6.42
C ALA A 737 -5.44 22.28 7.30
N ALA A 738 -6.78 22.40 7.34
CA ALA A 738 -7.42 23.43 8.14
C ALA A 738 -7.40 23.17 9.66
N THR A 739 -7.29 21.90 10.09
CA THR A 739 -7.53 21.51 11.49
C THR A 739 -6.42 20.65 12.10
N GLY A 740 -5.52 20.08 11.28
CA GLY A 740 -4.48 19.16 11.73
C GLY A 740 -4.97 17.75 12.08
N LYS A 741 -6.26 17.45 11.84
CA LYS A 741 -6.83 16.12 12.15
C LYS A 741 -6.28 15.06 11.20
N PRO A 742 -5.85 13.89 11.70
CA PRO A 742 -5.29 12.83 10.88
C PRO A 742 -6.33 12.28 9.92
N ILE A 743 -5.89 12.03 8.70
CA ILE A 743 -6.68 11.51 7.59
C ILE A 743 -6.39 10.02 7.45
N TRP A 744 -5.14 9.65 7.16
CA TRP A 744 -4.66 8.28 7.13
C TRP A 744 -3.18 8.26 7.50
N VAL A 745 -2.67 7.09 7.88
CA VAL A 745 -1.25 6.86 8.18
C VAL A 745 -0.80 5.58 7.49
N TYR A 746 0.35 5.64 6.83
CA TYR A 746 1.04 4.50 6.25
C TYR A 746 2.43 4.37 6.88
N ASP A 747 2.77 3.19 7.39
CA ASP A 747 4.07 2.91 8.01
C ASP A 747 4.94 2.06 7.07
N PRO A 748 5.93 2.66 6.37
CA PRO A 748 6.78 1.93 5.46
C PRO A 748 7.89 1.13 6.15
N LYS A 749 7.97 1.12 7.49
CA LYS A 749 9.05 0.49 8.27
C LYS A 749 10.43 1.02 7.88
N SER A 750 10.55 2.35 7.82
CA SER A 750 11.81 3.04 7.53
C SER A 750 12.30 3.84 8.73
N SER A 751 13.51 4.38 8.64
CA SER A 751 14.15 5.16 9.71
C SER A 751 15.11 6.20 9.13
N GLY A 752 15.49 7.17 9.95
CA GLY A 752 16.33 8.30 9.53
C GLY A 752 15.52 9.56 9.28
N VAL A 753 15.97 10.41 8.36
CA VAL A 753 15.34 11.69 8.03
C VAL A 753 14.82 11.70 6.60
N HIS A 754 13.74 12.44 6.37
CA HIS A 754 13.16 12.64 5.04
C HIS A 754 12.61 14.06 4.89
N ARG A 755 12.96 14.73 3.79
CA ARG A 755 12.75 16.19 3.63
C ARG A 755 11.43 16.62 3.01
N GLY A 756 10.62 15.70 2.50
CA GLY A 756 9.29 16.00 1.99
C GLY A 756 8.76 14.94 1.05
N LEU A 757 7.45 14.96 0.78
CA LEU A 757 6.77 14.02 -0.10
C LEU A 757 6.52 14.63 -1.48
N THR A 758 6.09 13.80 -2.43
CA THR A 758 5.80 14.24 -3.80
C THR A 758 4.38 13.84 -4.19
N TYR A 759 3.56 14.80 -4.63
CA TYR A 759 2.21 14.54 -5.11
C TYR A 759 2.18 14.49 -6.64
N TRP A 760 1.54 13.47 -7.20
CA TRP A 760 1.31 13.36 -8.63
C TRP A 760 -0.16 13.07 -8.94
N SER A 761 -0.70 13.65 -10.01
CA SER A 761 -2.05 13.34 -10.50
C SER A 761 -2.18 13.59 -12.01
N ASP A 762 -3.03 12.80 -12.66
CA ASP A 762 -3.48 13.00 -14.04
C ASP A 762 -4.95 13.48 -14.14
N GLY A 763 -5.53 13.90 -13.02
CA GLY A 763 -6.95 14.28 -12.90
C GLY A 763 -7.91 13.10 -12.74
N LYS A 764 -7.46 11.84 -12.91
CA LYS A 764 -8.25 10.63 -12.64
C LYS A 764 -7.77 9.92 -11.37
N VAL A 765 -6.46 9.84 -11.19
CA VAL A 765 -5.78 9.23 -10.04
C VAL A 765 -4.89 10.28 -9.38
N ALA A 766 -4.73 10.19 -8.06
CA ALA A 766 -3.84 11.03 -7.27
C ALA A 766 -2.98 10.16 -6.38
N ARG A 767 -1.67 10.44 -6.34
CA ARG A 767 -0.67 9.62 -5.64
C ARG A 767 0.25 10.44 -4.78
N ILE A 768 0.68 9.84 -3.68
CA ILE A 768 1.82 10.28 -2.88
C ILE A 768 2.99 9.34 -3.16
N LEU A 769 4.10 9.92 -3.60
CA LEU A 769 5.33 9.22 -3.93
C LEU A 769 6.41 9.59 -2.91
N ALA A 770 7.21 8.59 -2.51
CA ALA A 770 8.35 8.77 -1.63
C ALA A 770 9.42 7.72 -1.91
N ALA A 771 10.69 8.13 -1.95
CA ALA A 771 11.80 7.18 -1.87
C ALA A 771 12.46 7.31 -0.49
N LEU A 772 12.69 6.18 0.17
CA LEU A 772 13.05 6.14 1.58
C LEU A 772 14.52 5.77 1.81
N PRO A 773 15.08 6.06 3.00
CA PRO A 773 16.46 5.69 3.34
C PRO A 773 16.73 4.18 3.27
N THR A 774 15.69 3.37 3.40
CA THR A 774 15.74 1.91 3.24
C THR A 774 15.89 1.44 1.79
N GLY A 775 15.88 2.33 0.79
CA GLY A 775 16.06 1.98 -0.63
C GLY A 775 14.76 1.58 -1.35
N GLN A 776 13.60 1.94 -0.80
CA GLN A 776 12.29 1.68 -1.40
C GLN A 776 11.75 2.96 -2.04
N LEU A 777 11.26 2.87 -3.28
CA LEU A 777 10.42 3.88 -3.92
C LEU A 777 8.95 3.43 -3.86
N LEU A 778 8.13 4.23 -3.21
CA LEU A 778 6.73 3.94 -2.91
C LEU A 778 5.78 4.79 -3.76
N SER A 779 4.63 4.21 -4.08
CA SER A 779 3.46 4.90 -4.60
C SER A 779 2.23 4.55 -3.78
N LEU A 780 1.60 5.55 -3.17
CA LEU A 780 0.38 5.42 -2.37
C LEU A 780 -0.77 6.18 -3.03
N ASP A 781 -1.99 5.67 -2.99
CA ASP A 781 -3.18 6.46 -3.32
C ASP A 781 -3.29 7.63 -2.33
N ALA A 782 -3.36 8.86 -2.83
CA ALA A 782 -3.32 10.06 -2.01
C ALA A 782 -4.54 10.21 -1.08
N ARG A 783 -5.64 9.49 -1.34
CA ARG A 783 -6.89 9.59 -0.60
C ARG A 783 -6.98 8.59 0.55
N THR A 784 -6.43 7.39 0.33
CA THR A 784 -6.52 6.26 1.28
C THR A 784 -5.21 5.93 1.97
N GLY A 785 -4.06 6.31 1.39
CA GLY A 785 -2.74 5.91 1.87
C GLY A 785 -2.38 4.45 1.56
N MET A 786 -3.20 3.74 0.79
CA MET A 786 -2.92 2.37 0.39
C MET A 786 -1.88 2.32 -0.73
N PRO A 787 -0.98 1.32 -0.74
CA PRO A 787 -0.04 1.12 -1.85
C PRO A 787 -0.78 0.94 -3.18
N ASP A 788 -0.23 1.55 -4.24
CA ASP A 788 -0.76 1.42 -5.59
C ASP A 788 -0.36 0.07 -6.19
N PRO A 789 -1.29 -0.88 -6.38
CA PRO A 789 -0.95 -2.23 -6.86
C PRO A 789 -0.36 -2.23 -8.28
N ALA A 790 -0.54 -1.17 -9.07
CA ALA A 790 0.00 -1.07 -10.43
C ALA A 790 1.46 -0.57 -10.47
N PHE A 791 2.03 -0.13 -9.34
CA PHE A 791 3.37 0.44 -9.27
C PHE A 791 4.37 -0.57 -8.67
N GLY A 792 5.39 -0.96 -9.42
CA GLY A 792 6.38 -1.94 -8.99
C GLY A 792 5.73 -3.25 -8.53
N LYS A 793 6.23 -3.82 -7.42
CA LYS A 793 5.62 -4.96 -6.72
C LYS A 793 4.74 -4.44 -5.58
N ASN A 794 3.43 -4.39 -5.81
CA ASN A 794 2.41 -3.96 -4.83
C ASN A 794 2.66 -2.56 -4.24
N GLY A 795 2.99 -1.58 -5.09
CA GLY A 795 3.23 -0.19 -4.71
C GLY A 795 4.68 0.15 -4.40
N ILE A 796 5.60 -0.80 -4.58
CA ILE A 796 7.00 -0.67 -4.17
C ILE A 796 7.96 -1.05 -5.31
N VAL A 797 8.94 -0.19 -5.56
CA VAL A 797 10.13 -0.49 -6.36
C VAL A 797 11.35 -0.53 -5.42
N GLN A 798 12.13 -1.61 -5.47
CA GLN A 798 13.39 -1.69 -4.75
C GLN A 798 14.48 -0.98 -5.57
N LEU A 799 15.00 0.14 -5.08
CA LEU A 799 15.98 0.95 -5.80
C LEU A 799 17.35 0.26 -5.90
N ARG A 800 17.61 -0.76 -5.07
CA ARG A 800 18.82 -1.58 -5.16
C ARG A 800 18.81 -2.51 -6.38
N ASP A 801 17.64 -2.77 -6.95
CA ASP A 801 17.52 -3.62 -8.14
C ASP A 801 18.04 -2.88 -9.39
N GLY A 802 18.56 -3.66 -10.34
CA GLY A 802 19.09 -3.13 -11.60
C GLY A 802 20.56 -2.70 -11.54
N TYR A 803 21.30 -3.13 -10.51
CA TYR A 803 22.76 -3.07 -10.46
C TYR A 803 23.35 -4.48 -10.50
N THR A 804 24.49 -4.62 -11.18
CA THR A 804 25.27 -5.87 -11.20
C THR A 804 26.07 -6.07 -9.91
N ARG A 805 26.42 -4.97 -9.23
CA ARG A 805 27.06 -4.96 -7.92
C ARG A 805 26.03 -5.27 -6.83
N ASP A 806 26.40 -6.12 -5.88
CA ASP A 806 25.61 -6.35 -4.68
C ASP A 806 25.61 -5.10 -3.76
N LEU A 807 24.44 -4.46 -3.64
CA LEU A 807 24.24 -3.29 -2.79
C LEU A 807 23.59 -3.64 -1.44
N SER A 808 23.37 -4.93 -1.13
CA SER A 808 22.61 -5.38 0.06
C SER A 808 23.23 -4.92 1.38
N LYS A 809 24.56 -4.82 1.44
CA LYS A 809 25.33 -4.37 2.60
C LYS A 809 25.79 -2.92 2.53
N LEU A 810 25.44 -2.19 1.47
CA LEU A 810 25.88 -0.83 1.24
C LEU A 810 24.78 0.17 1.61
N ASN A 811 25.18 1.33 2.12
CA ASN A 811 24.25 2.43 2.33
C ASN A 811 23.77 2.96 0.97
N TYR A 812 22.46 2.84 0.72
CA TYR A 812 21.83 3.25 -0.53
C TYR A 812 20.33 3.48 -0.30
N GLY A 813 19.89 4.72 -0.43
CA GLY A 813 18.50 5.11 -0.21
C GLY A 813 18.24 6.55 -0.59
N CYS A 814 17.18 7.15 -0.06
CA CYS A 814 16.80 8.53 -0.34
C CYS A 814 16.35 9.27 0.92
N THR A 815 16.76 10.52 1.06
CA THR A 815 16.39 11.40 2.19
C THR A 815 15.61 12.65 1.74
N SER A 816 15.30 12.76 0.45
CA SER A 816 14.76 13.98 -0.17
C SER A 816 13.43 13.75 -0.87
N ALA A 817 12.67 14.83 -1.07
CA ALA A 817 11.52 14.79 -1.95
C ALA A 817 11.96 14.48 -3.39
N LEU A 818 11.09 13.79 -4.13
CA LEU A 818 11.33 13.42 -5.51
C LEU A 818 11.11 14.63 -6.44
N ALA A 819 11.59 14.52 -7.67
CA ALA A 819 11.25 15.44 -8.73
C ALA A 819 10.31 14.78 -9.74
N LEU A 820 9.39 15.57 -10.28
CA LEU A 820 8.45 15.12 -11.30
C LEU A 820 8.67 15.88 -12.60
N PHE A 821 8.60 15.14 -13.69
CA PHE A 821 8.49 15.71 -15.02
C PHE A 821 7.51 14.85 -15.83
N GLU A 822 6.39 15.42 -16.24
CA GLU A 822 5.32 14.70 -16.95
C GLU A 822 4.86 13.43 -16.18
N ASN A 823 5.09 12.24 -16.74
CA ASN A 823 4.78 10.94 -16.12
C ASN A 823 6.03 10.26 -15.53
N THR A 824 7.11 10.99 -15.32
CA THR A 824 8.39 10.47 -14.85
C THR A 824 8.72 11.03 -13.47
N VAL A 825 9.12 10.15 -12.55
CA VAL A 825 9.63 10.49 -11.24
C VAL A 825 11.14 10.26 -11.20
N ILE A 826 11.90 11.29 -10.82
CA ILE A 826 13.37 11.29 -10.80
C ILE A 826 13.82 11.22 -9.33
N VAL A 827 14.63 10.21 -9.01
CA VAL A 827 14.88 9.79 -7.62
C VAL A 827 16.29 10.23 -7.18
N PRO A 828 16.40 11.06 -6.14
CA PRO A 828 17.69 11.39 -5.52
C PRO A 828 18.16 10.24 -4.64
N ILE A 829 19.48 10.02 -4.59
CA ILE A 829 20.10 8.95 -3.82
C ILE A 829 21.08 9.54 -2.80
N ILE A 830 21.17 8.90 -1.64
CA ILE A 830 22.26 9.05 -0.68
C ILE A 830 23.02 7.73 -0.57
N ASN A 831 24.35 7.80 -0.47
CA ASN A 831 25.26 6.66 -0.32
C ASN A 831 26.37 6.98 0.71
N SER A 832 27.38 6.11 0.83
CA SER A 832 28.46 6.26 1.81
C SER A 832 29.49 7.32 1.39
N GLU A 833 29.97 8.09 2.37
CA GLU A 833 31.05 9.11 2.29
C GLU A 833 32.47 8.48 2.22
N GLY A 834 32.57 7.16 2.39
CA GLY A 834 33.81 6.39 2.33
C GLY A 834 33.69 5.13 1.46
N GLN A 835 34.79 4.40 1.30
CA GLN A 835 34.83 3.14 0.56
C GLN A 835 34.78 1.90 1.47
N PRO A 836 34.13 0.79 1.04
CA PRO A 836 33.31 0.67 -0.18
C PRO A 836 31.93 1.34 -0.01
N GLY A 837 31.33 1.82 -1.11
CA GLY A 837 29.97 2.35 -1.07
C GLY A 837 29.24 2.27 -2.41
N ALA A 838 27.91 2.43 -2.39
CA ALA A 838 27.04 2.27 -3.56
C ALA A 838 27.19 3.42 -4.58
N PRO A 839 26.80 3.23 -5.86
CA PRO A 839 26.85 4.28 -6.87
C PRO A 839 25.92 5.47 -6.56
N GLY A 840 26.20 6.62 -7.15
CA GLY A 840 25.44 7.88 -6.96
C GLY A 840 24.44 8.20 -8.06
N ASP A 841 24.14 7.24 -8.94
CA ASP A 841 23.45 7.46 -10.21
C ASP A 841 22.09 8.14 -10.08
N ILE A 842 21.80 9.01 -11.05
CA ILE A 842 20.50 9.67 -11.17
C ILE A 842 19.60 8.77 -12.02
N ARG A 843 18.51 8.28 -11.42
CA ARG A 843 17.57 7.37 -12.07
C ARG A 843 16.16 7.95 -12.12
N ALA A 844 15.46 7.63 -13.19
CA ALA A 844 14.10 8.05 -13.41
C ALA A 844 13.18 6.87 -13.72
N PHE A 845 11.96 6.93 -13.20
CA PHE A 845 10.98 5.85 -13.27
C PHE A 845 9.64 6.37 -13.78
N ASP A 846 8.89 5.52 -14.46
CA ASP A 846 7.52 5.82 -14.84
C ASP A 846 6.65 5.85 -13.58
N VAL A 847 5.93 6.95 -13.39
CA VAL A 847 5.14 7.21 -12.18
C VAL A 847 3.96 6.24 -12.01
N ARG A 848 3.57 5.52 -13.07
CA ARG A 848 2.43 4.58 -13.05
C ARG A 848 2.83 3.18 -12.71
N THR A 849 3.93 2.75 -13.30
CA THR A 849 4.36 1.35 -13.29
C THR A 849 5.58 1.13 -12.41
N GLY A 850 6.33 2.17 -12.08
CA GLY A 850 7.60 2.05 -11.37
C GLY A 850 8.74 1.48 -12.23
N LYS A 851 8.55 1.35 -13.55
CA LYS A 851 9.60 0.88 -14.46
C LYS A 851 10.64 1.97 -14.67
N GLU A 852 11.93 1.62 -14.64
CA GLU A 852 13.02 2.55 -14.96
C GLU A 852 12.92 3.02 -16.44
N VAL A 853 13.01 4.33 -16.64
CA VAL A 853 12.92 5.00 -17.94
C VAL A 853 14.31 5.35 -18.46
N TRP A 854 15.15 5.94 -17.60
CA TRP A 854 16.52 6.30 -17.92
C TRP A 854 17.40 6.36 -16.66
N ARG A 855 18.71 6.28 -16.89
CA ARG A 855 19.77 6.39 -15.89
C ARG A 855 20.88 7.29 -16.40
N PHE A 856 21.46 8.09 -15.50
CA PHE A 856 22.67 8.86 -15.74
C PHE A 856 23.71 8.49 -14.67
N HIS A 857 24.85 7.96 -15.11
CA HIS A 857 25.96 7.60 -14.23
C HIS A 857 26.70 8.86 -13.77
N THR A 858 26.72 9.11 -12.46
CA THR A 858 27.43 10.27 -11.88
C THR A 858 28.92 9.99 -11.71
N VAL A 859 29.30 8.71 -11.62
CA VAL A 859 30.64 8.22 -11.90
C VAL A 859 30.62 7.62 -13.30
N PRO A 860 31.15 8.32 -14.33
CA PRO A 860 31.01 7.89 -15.72
C PRO A 860 31.74 6.56 -15.98
N GLU A 861 31.12 5.68 -16.74
CA GLU A 861 31.71 4.43 -17.21
C GLU A 861 32.67 4.65 -18.41
N PRO A 862 33.53 3.68 -18.77
CA PRO A 862 34.39 3.77 -19.94
C PRO A 862 33.61 4.09 -21.22
N GLY A 863 34.01 5.17 -21.90
CA GLY A 863 33.34 5.68 -23.10
C GLY A 863 32.30 6.77 -22.83
N GLU A 864 31.95 7.03 -21.58
CA GLU A 864 31.10 8.15 -21.18
C GLU A 864 31.92 9.42 -20.92
N PHE A 865 31.28 10.59 -21.10
CA PHE A 865 31.93 11.88 -20.86
C PHE A 865 32.34 12.03 -19.39
N GLY A 866 33.59 12.41 -19.15
CA GLY A 866 34.12 12.66 -17.81
C GLY A 866 34.86 11.46 -17.20
N ASN A 867 34.76 10.26 -17.78
CA ASN A 867 35.52 9.09 -17.32
C ASN A 867 37.04 9.32 -17.39
N ASP A 868 37.49 10.07 -18.39
CA ASP A 868 38.89 10.49 -18.59
C ASP A 868 39.44 11.38 -17.47
N THR A 869 38.56 11.93 -16.61
CA THR A 869 38.95 12.71 -15.43
C THR A 869 39.21 11.86 -14.19
N TRP A 870 39.10 10.54 -14.29
CA TRP A 870 39.43 9.58 -13.25
C TRP A 870 40.72 8.83 -13.62
N ALA A 871 41.73 8.89 -12.76
CA ALA A 871 42.97 8.18 -13.02
C ALA A 871 42.77 6.66 -12.96
N LYS A 872 43.23 5.94 -13.98
CA LYS A 872 43.22 4.47 -14.06
C LYS A 872 41.80 3.91 -13.79
N ASP A 873 41.69 2.93 -12.90
CA ASP A 873 40.43 2.29 -12.53
C ASP A 873 39.78 2.91 -11.28
N SER A 874 40.17 4.13 -10.88
CA SER A 874 39.63 4.77 -9.66
C SER A 874 38.12 5.05 -9.70
N TRP A 875 37.51 5.05 -10.88
CA TRP A 875 36.07 5.15 -11.09
C TRP A 875 35.32 3.86 -10.72
N ARG A 876 35.98 2.69 -10.74
CA ARG A 876 35.31 1.40 -10.51
C ARG A 876 34.80 1.32 -9.08
N GLU A 877 33.55 0.89 -8.94
CA GLU A 877 32.90 0.67 -7.64
C GLU A 877 32.92 1.87 -6.68
N ARG A 878 33.10 3.07 -7.24
CA ARG A 878 33.26 4.32 -6.50
C ARG A 878 31.93 4.81 -5.95
N SER A 879 31.90 5.07 -4.65
CA SER A 879 30.81 5.81 -3.97
C SER A 879 30.97 7.33 -4.01
N GLY A 880 30.06 8.04 -3.34
CA GLY A 880 29.94 9.50 -3.44
C GLY A 880 29.23 9.91 -4.73
N THR A 881 29.49 11.13 -5.19
CA THR A 881 28.91 11.76 -6.40
C THR A 881 27.39 11.71 -6.47
N ASN A 882 26.74 11.53 -5.32
CA ASN A 882 25.30 11.35 -5.22
C ASN A 882 24.61 12.73 -5.13
N ALA A 883 23.32 12.79 -5.48
CA ALA A 883 22.52 14.00 -5.40
C ALA A 883 21.52 13.94 -4.23
N TRP A 884 22.02 13.67 -3.02
CA TRP A 884 21.19 13.48 -1.82
C TRP A 884 20.27 14.66 -1.50
N SER A 885 20.62 15.86 -1.95
CA SER A 885 19.91 17.11 -1.71
C SER A 885 18.58 17.24 -2.47
N GLY A 886 18.38 16.44 -3.52
CA GLY A 886 17.20 16.47 -4.38
C GLY A 886 17.42 17.27 -5.66
N TYR A 887 16.34 17.44 -6.43
CA TYR A 887 16.38 18.07 -7.75
C TYR A 887 15.39 19.21 -7.92
N THR A 888 15.66 19.99 -8.95
CA THR A 888 14.82 21.09 -9.44
C THR A 888 14.50 20.87 -10.91
N VAL A 889 13.27 21.14 -11.33
CA VAL A 889 12.81 20.89 -12.70
C VAL A 889 12.32 22.18 -13.34
N ASP A 890 12.92 22.55 -14.46
CA ASP A 890 12.36 23.52 -15.39
C ASP A 890 11.41 22.79 -16.34
N THR A 891 10.13 22.74 -15.95
CA THR A 891 9.09 22.02 -16.70
C THR A 891 8.85 22.57 -18.10
N LYS A 892 9.07 23.88 -18.30
CA LYS A 892 8.91 24.54 -19.61
C LYS A 892 9.97 24.09 -20.59
N ASN A 893 11.21 23.95 -20.13
CA ASN A 893 12.35 23.62 -20.97
C ASN A 893 12.75 22.13 -20.91
N ALA A 894 12.04 21.32 -20.10
CA ALA A 894 12.32 19.91 -19.85
C ALA A 894 13.74 19.65 -19.34
N ILE A 895 14.19 20.46 -18.39
CA ILE A 895 15.53 20.34 -17.79
C ILE A 895 15.38 19.97 -16.31
N VAL A 896 16.08 18.93 -15.88
CA VAL A 896 16.31 18.65 -14.46
C VAL A 896 17.70 19.11 -14.06
N PHE A 897 17.79 19.83 -12.95
CA PHE A 897 19.03 20.29 -12.34
C PHE A 897 19.34 19.45 -11.11
N ALA A 898 20.53 18.86 -11.11
CA ALA A 898 21.04 18.03 -10.04
C ALA A 898 22.33 18.61 -9.45
N SER A 899 22.41 18.58 -8.13
CA SER A 899 23.56 19.01 -7.33
C SER A 899 24.21 17.80 -6.70
N THR A 900 25.39 17.40 -7.19
CA THR A 900 26.11 16.23 -6.69
C THR A 900 27.10 16.59 -5.58
N GLY A 901 27.32 15.65 -4.68
CA GLY A 901 28.34 15.70 -3.62
C GLY A 901 29.74 15.26 -4.08
N SER A 902 30.67 15.17 -3.13
CA SER A 902 32.06 14.74 -3.32
C SER A 902 32.18 13.28 -3.78
N ALA A 903 33.32 12.98 -4.42
CA ALA A 903 33.72 11.60 -4.67
C ALA A 903 34.29 11.01 -3.38
N ALA A 904 33.81 9.84 -2.99
CA ALA A 904 34.31 9.18 -1.79
C ALA A 904 35.72 8.58 -2.04
N SER A 905 36.65 8.59 -1.09
CA SER A 905 36.48 9.11 0.28
C SER A 905 36.60 10.63 0.34
N ASP A 906 35.77 11.30 1.14
CA ASP A 906 35.58 12.76 1.05
C ASP A 906 36.79 13.60 1.49
N PHE A 907 37.64 13.06 2.39
CA PHE A 907 38.77 13.79 2.99
C PHE A 907 40.15 13.24 2.58
N TYR A 908 40.19 12.21 1.74
CA TYR A 908 41.42 11.59 1.25
C TYR A 908 41.18 11.00 -0.14
N GLY A 909 41.85 11.56 -1.14
CA GLY A 909 41.70 11.32 -2.57
C GLY A 909 42.91 10.66 -3.26
N ALA A 910 43.90 10.17 -2.53
CA ALA A 910 45.08 9.53 -3.11
C ALA A 910 44.79 8.29 -3.99
N ASP A 911 43.62 7.66 -3.81
CA ASP A 911 43.16 6.53 -4.62
C ASP A 911 42.27 6.94 -5.81
N ARG A 912 42.02 8.25 -5.97
CA ARG A 912 41.12 8.84 -6.97
C ARG A 912 41.67 10.14 -7.57
N HIS A 913 42.93 10.16 -7.99
CA HIS A 913 43.51 11.33 -8.65
C HIS A 913 42.69 11.76 -9.88
N GLY A 914 42.60 13.07 -10.10
CA GLY A 914 41.88 13.70 -11.21
C GLY A 914 40.75 14.61 -10.75
N GLN A 915 40.02 15.22 -11.70
CA GLN A 915 38.90 16.12 -11.36
C GLN A 915 37.69 15.36 -10.80
N ASN A 916 37.60 14.04 -11.05
CA ASN A 916 36.54 13.16 -10.57
C ASN A 916 35.14 13.57 -11.04
N LEU A 917 34.96 13.96 -12.31
CA LEU A 917 33.63 14.31 -12.82
C LEU A 917 32.69 13.11 -12.74
N PHE A 918 31.47 13.21 -12.21
CA PHE A 918 30.71 14.44 -11.90
C PHE A 918 30.58 14.72 -10.38
N ALA A 919 31.65 14.60 -9.59
CA ALA A 919 31.68 15.06 -8.21
C ALA A 919 31.52 16.60 -8.11
N ASN A 920 30.86 17.09 -7.06
CA ASN A 920 30.63 18.51 -6.76
C ASN A 920 30.12 19.32 -7.96
N CYS A 921 29.21 18.74 -8.75
CA CYS A 921 28.69 19.39 -9.96
C CYS A 921 27.27 19.92 -9.78
N LEU A 922 26.98 21.05 -10.43
CA LEU A 922 25.66 21.38 -10.92
C LEU A 922 25.51 20.78 -12.31
N ILE A 923 24.60 19.82 -12.48
CA ILE A 923 24.37 19.09 -13.72
C ILE A 923 22.98 19.47 -14.25
N ALA A 924 22.91 19.80 -15.54
CA ALA A 924 21.65 19.95 -16.26
C ALA A 924 21.46 18.76 -17.20
N LEU A 925 20.37 18.00 -16.98
CA LEU A 925 19.98 16.88 -17.81
C LEU A 925 18.65 17.16 -18.50
N ASP A 926 18.47 16.62 -19.70
CA ASP A 926 17.14 16.53 -20.31
C ASP A 926 16.26 15.61 -19.46
N ALA A 927 15.14 16.12 -18.95
CA ALA A 927 14.30 15.44 -17.98
C ALA A 927 13.57 14.20 -18.56
N ARG A 928 13.44 14.11 -19.90
CA ARG A 928 12.79 12.96 -20.57
C ARG A 928 13.75 11.81 -20.81
N THR A 929 15.03 12.11 -21.03
CA THR A 929 16.01 11.14 -21.54
C THR A 929 17.19 10.91 -20.62
N GLY A 930 17.43 11.78 -19.63
CA GLY A 930 18.62 11.74 -18.78
C GLY A 930 19.89 12.23 -19.47
N LYS A 931 19.81 12.69 -20.72
CA LYS A 931 20.98 13.14 -21.49
C LYS A 931 21.57 14.42 -20.90
N ARG A 932 22.88 14.44 -20.72
CA ARG A 932 23.62 15.64 -20.28
C ARG A 932 23.48 16.79 -21.27
N LEU A 933 23.02 17.94 -20.79
CA LEU A 933 22.98 19.20 -21.53
C LEU A 933 24.24 20.01 -21.26
N TRP A 934 24.50 20.30 -19.99
CA TRP A 934 25.70 21.00 -19.52
C TRP A 934 25.95 20.65 -18.05
N HIS A 935 27.13 20.96 -17.54
CA HIS A 935 27.44 20.86 -16.12
C HIS A 935 28.47 21.93 -15.73
N PHE A 936 28.59 22.19 -14.43
CA PHE A 936 29.63 23.03 -13.85
C PHE A 936 30.10 22.42 -12.53
N GLN A 937 31.40 22.22 -12.35
CA GLN A 937 31.98 21.67 -11.12
C GLN A 937 32.36 22.81 -10.17
N THR A 938 31.82 22.81 -8.95
CA THR A 938 32.03 23.87 -7.93
C THR A 938 33.26 23.63 -7.06
N VAL A 939 33.72 22.39 -6.97
CA VAL A 939 34.97 22.00 -6.28
C VAL A 939 35.65 20.91 -7.10
N HIS A 940 36.89 21.15 -7.53
CA HIS A 940 37.73 20.14 -8.19
C HIS A 940 38.41 19.25 -7.15
N HIS A 941 38.36 17.93 -7.34
CA HIS A 941 39.04 16.96 -6.46
C HIS A 941 38.82 17.28 -4.97
N ASP A 942 37.56 17.26 -4.52
CA ASP A 942 37.19 17.69 -3.18
C ASP A 942 37.92 16.88 -2.10
N LEU A 943 38.39 17.57 -1.04
CA LEU A 943 39.08 17.02 0.13
C LEU A 943 38.45 17.52 1.45
N TRP A 944 37.26 18.13 1.39
CA TRP A 944 36.67 18.92 2.47
C TRP A 944 35.22 18.58 2.81
N ASP A 945 34.60 17.61 2.11
CA ASP A 945 33.14 17.36 2.16
C ASP A 945 32.36 18.66 1.85
N HIS A 946 32.71 19.30 0.74
CA HIS A 946 32.08 20.53 0.25
C HIS A 946 31.06 20.24 -0.84
N ASP A 947 30.19 19.27 -0.55
CA ASP A 947 28.98 18.96 -1.31
C ASP A 947 28.20 20.19 -1.75
N ASN A 948 27.55 20.09 -2.92
CA ASN A 948 26.48 21.00 -3.29
C ASN A 948 25.20 20.60 -2.53
N PRO A 949 24.85 21.30 -1.44
CA PRO A 949 24.08 20.69 -0.37
C PRO A 949 22.57 20.74 -0.61
N CYS A 950 22.09 21.54 -1.56
CA CYS A 950 20.68 21.86 -1.72
C CYS A 950 20.25 21.76 -3.19
N PRO A 951 18.96 21.47 -3.47
CA PRO A 951 18.45 21.54 -4.83
C PRO A 951 18.52 23.00 -5.29
N PRO A 952 19.04 23.27 -6.50
CA PRO A 952 19.27 24.64 -6.94
C PRO A 952 17.95 25.37 -7.20
N THR A 953 17.90 26.68 -6.99
CA THR A 953 16.66 27.46 -7.11
C THR A 953 16.53 28.07 -8.51
N LEU A 954 15.40 27.85 -9.19
CA LEU A 954 15.08 28.58 -10.41
C LEU A 954 14.77 30.04 -10.08
N CYS A 955 15.41 30.95 -10.79
CA CYS A 955 15.24 32.38 -10.59
C CYS A 955 15.13 33.10 -11.93
N THR A 956 14.70 34.36 -11.89
CA THR A 956 14.73 35.27 -13.03
C THR A 956 15.55 36.48 -12.67
N VAL A 957 16.61 36.76 -13.43
CA VAL A 957 17.52 37.88 -13.15
C VAL A 957 17.61 38.77 -14.37
N LYS A 958 17.15 40.02 -14.25
CA LYS A 958 17.10 40.99 -15.37
C LYS A 958 16.45 40.39 -16.65
N GLY A 959 15.35 39.66 -16.47
CA GLY A 959 14.62 38.99 -17.56
C GLY A 959 15.24 37.68 -18.08
N LYS A 960 16.40 37.25 -17.57
CA LYS A 960 17.01 35.96 -17.92
C LYS A 960 16.51 34.84 -17.02
N GLU A 961 16.17 33.70 -17.61
CA GLU A 961 15.85 32.46 -16.89
C GLU A 961 17.16 31.85 -16.34
N CYS A 962 17.34 31.89 -15.02
CA CYS A 962 18.56 31.46 -14.34
C CYS A 962 18.29 30.34 -13.31
N VAL A 963 19.36 29.66 -12.92
CA VAL A 963 19.41 28.70 -11.82
C VAL A 963 20.50 29.12 -10.85
N ALA A 964 20.17 29.20 -9.56
CA ALA A 964 21.07 29.64 -8.50
C ALA A 964 21.37 28.50 -7.52
N LEU A 965 22.64 28.31 -7.18
CA LEU A 965 23.11 27.26 -6.29
C LEU A 965 23.95 27.85 -5.14
N PRO A 966 23.37 27.97 -3.94
CA PRO A 966 24.14 28.16 -2.70
C PRO A 966 24.93 26.90 -2.34
N THR A 967 26.20 27.05 -1.92
CA THR A 967 27.12 25.92 -1.69
C THR A 967 27.66 25.85 -0.25
N LYS A 968 28.18 24.68 0.15
CA LYS A 968 28.91 24.52 1.43
C LYS A 968 30.14 25.44 1.50
N THR A 969 30.79 25.73 0.38
CA THR A 969 31.89 26.72 0.29
C THR A 969 31.46 28.17 0.62
N GLY A 970 30.17 28.43 0.79
CA GLY A 970 29.65 29.74 1.15
C GLY A 970 29.42 30.67 -0.03
N PHE A 971 29.55 30.18 -1.27
CA PHE A 971 29.27 30.95 -2.47
C PHE A 971 27.83 30.73 -2.97
N VAL A 972 27.39 31.61 -3.86
CA VAL A 972 26.20 31.40 -4.69
C VAL A 972 26.64 31.44 -6.14
N TYR A 973 26.45 30.35 -6.85
CA TYR A 973 26.67 30.28 -8.30
C TYR A 973 25.37 30.53 -9.04
N VAL A 974 25.40 31.29 -10.13
CA VAL A 974 24.20 31.63 -10.91
C VAL A 974 24.47 31.43 -12.39
N PHE A 975 23.67 30.58 -13.03
CA PHE A 975 23.84 30.23 -14.44
C PHE A 975 22.55 30.44 -15.23
N GLU A 976 22.67 30.76 -16.51
CA GLU A 976 21.56 30.67 -17.46
C GLU A 976 21.12 29.21 -17.62
N ARG A 977 19.82 28.91 -17.46
CA ARG A 977 19.29 27.53 -17.35
C ARG A 977 19.62 26.64 -18.54
N LYS A 978 19.54 27.17 -19.76
CA LYS A 978 19.69 26.39 -21.00
C LYS A 978 21.15 26.19 -21.40
N THR A 979 21.99 27.19 -21.16
CA THR A 979 23.34 27.27 -21.74
C THR A 979 24.42 26.94 -20.73
N GLY A 980 24.13 26.99 -19.42
CA GLY A 980 25.14 26.87 -18.38
C GLY A 980 26.09 28.05 -18.30
N LYS A 981 25.82 29.15 -19.02
CA LYS A 981 26.64 30.35 -18.98
C LYS A 981 26.51 31.03 -17.62
N SER A 982 27.64 31.23 -16.94
CA SER A 982 27.63 31.95 -15.65
C SER A 982 27.17 33.39 -15.84
N LEU A 983 26.32 33.85 -14.92
CA LEU A 983 25.85 35.23 -14.90
C LEU A 983 26.91 36.17 -14.30
N PHE A 984 27.72 35.67 -13.38
CA PHE A 984 28.81 36.40 -12.75
C PHE A 984 30.17 35.79 -13.10
N PRO A 985 31.26 36.58 -13.18
CA PRO A 985 32.58 36.02 -13.44
C PRO A 985 32.98 34.99 -12.39
N ILE A 986 33.57 33.89 -12.85
CA ILE A 986 34.16 32.84 -12.01
C ILE A 986 35.65 32.81 -12.33
N VAL A 987 36.49 32.79 -11.30
CA VAL A 987 37.94 32.76 -11.42
C VAL A 987 38.52 31.56 -10.70
N GLU A 988 39.58 30.98 -11.28
CA GLU A 988 40.37 29.93 -10.63
C GLU A 988 41.29 30.55 -9.57
N LYS A 989 41.24 30.04 -8.35
CA LYS A 989 42.11 30.48 -7.23
C LYS A 989 43.06 29.36 -6.80
N PRO A 990 44.36 29.64 -6.60
CA PRO A 990 45.32 28.63 -6.18
C PRO A 990 44.96 27.92 -4.87
N VAL A 991 45.28 26.62 -4.83
CA VAL A 991 45.18 25.73 -3.67
C VAL A 991 46.60 25.34 -3.25
N PRO A 992 46.94 25.40 -1.96
CA PRO A 992 48.21 24.86 -1.46
C PRO A 992 48.32 23.35 -1.71
N PRO A 993 49.53 22.83 -2.05
CA PRO A 993 49.70 21.39 -2.24
C PRO A 993 49.45 20.62 -0.93
N SER A 994 49.04 19.36 -1.07
CA SER A 994 48.92 18.45 0.07
C SER A 994 50.29 17.98 0.54
N ASP A 995 50.46 17.87 1.85
CA ASP A 995 51.61 17.26 2.52
C ASP A 995 51.35 15.80 2.94
N ILE A 996 50.15 15.28 2.68
CA ILE A 996 49.81 13.88 2.92
C ILE A 996 50.42 13.01 1.81
N PRO A 997 51.23 11.98 2.14
CA PRO A 997 51.83 11.09 1.16
C PRO A 997 50.80 10.46 0.20
N GLY A 998 51.06 10.57 -1.10
CA GLY A 998 50.20 10.02 -2.16
C GLY A 998 48.99 10.90 -2.52
N GLU A 999 48.66 11.90 -1.71
CA GLU A 999 47.58 12.86 -2.00
C GLU A 999 48.07 13.94 -2.97
N ILE A 1000 47.24 14.28 -3.96
CA ILE A 1000 47.54 15.32 -4.94
C ILE A 1000 46.35 16.27 -5.03
N ALA A 1001 46.39 17.35 -4.24
CA ALA A 1001 45.38 18.40 -4.29
C ALA A 1001 45.31 19.03 -5.69
N TRP A 1002 44.09 19.36 -6.15
CA TRP A 1002 43.93 20.05 -7.43
C TRP A 1002 44.52 21.47 -7.37
N PRO A 1003 45.22 21.97 -8.40
CA PRO A 1003 45.98 23.22 -8.31
C PRO A 1003 45.16 24.48 -8.04
N THR A 1004 43.88 24.49 -8.41
CA THR A 1004 42.99 25.67 -8.29
C THR A 1004 41.58 25.29 -7.85
N GLN A 1005 40.77 26.27 -7.44
CA GLN A 1005 39.32 26.08 -7.26
C GLN A 1005 38.55 27.23 -7.93
N PRO A 1006 37.39 26.95 -8.53
CA PRO A 1006 36.56 27.98 -9.14
C PRO A 1006 35.88 28.80 -8.04
N MET A 1007 35.88 30.14 -8.19
CA MET A 1007 35.24 31.06 -7.25
C MET A 1007 34.48 32.16 -7.98
N PRO A 1008 33.18 32.35 -7.72
CA PRO A 1008 32.44 33.45 -8.28
C PRO A 1008 32.87 34.76 -7.60
N LEU A 1009 32.98 35.83 -8.39
CA LEU A 1009 33.29 37.17 -7.87
C LEU A 1009 32.04 37.88 -7.32
N ALA A 1010 30.85 37.43 -7.73
CA ALA A 1010 29.58 37.96 -7.26
C ALA A 1010 28.51 36.84 -7.22
N PRO A 1011 27.55 36.92 -6.28
CA PRO A 1011 27.56 37.80 -5.12
C PRO A 1011 28.74 37.51 -4.18
N PRO A 1012 29.07 38.41 -3.23
CA PRO A 1012 30.12 38.16 -2.25
C PRO A 1012 29.87 36.85 -1.48
N PRO A 1013 30.91 36.19 -0.94
CA PRO A 1013 30.74 34.99 -0.13
C PRO A 1013 29.80 35.24 1.05
N LEU A 1014 28.85 34.33 1.23
CA LEU A 1014 27.87 34.36 2.33
C LEU A 1014 28.51 34.05 3.68
N THR A 1015 29.68 33.44 3.70
CA THR A 1015 30.41 33.11 4.94
C THR A 1015 31.89 33.48 4.81
N PRO A 1016 32.58 33.73 5.94
CA PRO A 1016 34.01 33.97 5.92
C PRO A 1016 34.75 32.87 5.15
N GLN A 1017 35.75 33.28 4.37
CA GLN A 1017 36.57 32.39 3.53
C GLN A 1017 37.99 32.21 4.10
N VAL A 1018 38.29 32.97 5.16
CA VAL A 1018 39.58 33.09 5.82
C VAL A 1018 39.37 33.14 7.33
N ILE A 1019 40.25 32.49 8.10
CA ILE A 1019 40.36 32.62 9.56
C ILE A 1019 41.71 33.28 9.88
N THR A 1020 41.68 34.29 10.74
CA THR A 1020 42.86 34.92 11.34
C THR A 1020 42.87 34.71 12.86
N ASP A 1021 43.99 35.02 13.51
CA ASP A 1021 44.09 35.00 14.98
C ASP A 1021 43.04 35.87 15.65
N ALA A 1022 42.67 36.98 15.01
CA ALA A 1022 41.66 37.88 15.52
C ALA A 1022 40.24 37.26 15.52
N ASP A 1023 40.01 36.20 14.74
CA ASP A 1023 38.71 35.55 14.63
C ASP A 1023 38.52 34.43 15.66
N LEU A 1024 39.61 33.79 16.09
CA LEU A 1024 39.59 32.63 16.98
C LEU A 1024 39.23 33.01 18.42
N THR A 1025 38.42 32.17 19.07
CA THR A 1025 38.07 32.30 20.50
C THR A 1025 38.66 31.18 21.35
N VAL A 1026 39.35 30.23 20.72
CA VAL A 1026 39.97 29.05 21.33
C VAL A 1026 41.39 28.85 20.78
N PRO A 1027 42.30 28.19 21.52
CA PRO A 1027 43.62 27.87 21.00
C PRO A 1027 43.54 26.87 19.83
N THR A 1028 44.46 27.00 18.88
CA THR A 1028 44.52 26.14 17.68
C THR A 1028 45.09 24.75 17.97
N ASN A 1029 45.90 24.64 19.03
CA ASN A 1029 46.65 23.44 19.42
C ASN A 1029 47.56 22.90 18.31
N GLY A 1030 48.28 23.80 17.63
CA GLY A 1030 49.24 23.44 16.58
C GLY A 1030 48.62 23.14 15.21
N ARG A 1031 47.29 23.21 15.09
CA ARG A 1031 46.58 23.03 13.81
C ARG A 1031 46.81 24.19 12.87
N ARG A 1032 46.90 23.90 11.57
CA ARG A 1032 46.98 24.94 10.52
C ARG A 1032 45.60 25.53 10.21
N TYR A 1033 45.58 26.79 9.81
CA TYR A 1033 44.36 27.55 9.47
C TYR A 1033 44.74 28.72 8.56
N GLY A 1034 43.73 29.39 8.00
CA GLY A 1034 43.95 30.55 7.14
C GLY A 1034 42.90 30.62 6.04
N THR A 1035 42.69 29.55 5.28
CA THR A 1035 41.65 29.48 4.25
C THR A 1035 41.10 28.06 4.13
N TRP A 1036 39.83 27.91 3.72
CA TRP A 1036 39.24 26.58 3.56
C TRP A 1036 39.95 25.70 2.51
N ARG A 1037 40.65 26.31 1.55
CA ARG A 1037 41.44 25.59 0.53
C ARG A 1037 42.67 24.85 1.07
N LEU A 1038 43.00 25.00 2.35
CA LEU A 1038 44.10 24.22 2.94
C LEU A 1038 43.70 22.74 2.95
N PRO A 1039 44.51 21.83 2.38
CA PRO A 1039 44.20 20.40 2.41
C PRO A 1039 44.16 19.83 3.85
N PRO A 1040 43.57 18.65 4.06
CA PRO A 1040 43.68 17.89 5.31
C PRO A 1040 45.13 17.63 5.76
N SER A 1041 45.39 17.51 7.07
CA SER A 1041 46.73 17.21 7.63
C SER A 1041 46.69 16.23 8.79
N LEU A 1042 47.88 15.76 9.24
CA LEU A 1042 48.03 14.88 10.39
C LEU A 1042 47.82 15.61 11.72
N GLU A 1043 48.29 16.85 11.83
CA GLU A 1043 48.09 17.71 13.01
C GLU A 1043 46.67 18.28 13.06
N GLY A 1044 45.98 18.30 11.91
CA GLY A 1044 44.64 18.85 11.72
C GLY A 1044 44.66 20.24 11.06
N THR A 1045 43.66 20.47 10.21
CA THR A 1045 43.43 21.75 9.51
C THR A 1045 42.09 22.34 9.95
N ILE A 1046 42.09 23.59 10.43
CA ILE A 1046 40.86 24.32 10.76
C ILE A 1046 40.34 25.00 9.49
N CYS A 1047 39.14 24.62 9.06
CA CYS A 1047 38.50 25.10 7.85
C CYS A 1047 37.31 26.03 8.16
N THR A 1048 37.24 27.19 7.50
CA THR A 1048 35.99 27.97 7.36
C THR A 1048 35.77 28.40 5.89
N PRO A 1049 34.63 28.06 5.28
CA PRO A 1049 33.56 27.24 5.86
C PRO A 1049 34.02 25.80 6.17
N GLY A 1050 33.54 25.23 7.26
CA GLY A 1050 33.81 23.83 7.63
C GLY A 1050 33.02 22.85 6.77
N PHE A 1051 33.14 21.54 7.04
CA PHE A 1051 32.36 20.49 6.36
C PHE A 1051 30.84 20.62 6.58
N HIS A 1052 30.42 21.33 7.65
CA HIS A 1052 29.02 21.68 7.88
C HIS A 1052 28.47 22.69 6.86
N GLY A 1053 29.39 23.36 6.15
CA GLY A 1053 29.12 24.33 5.09
C GLY A 1053 28.64 25.69 5.58
N GLY A 1054 28.71 26.65 4.66
CA GLY A 1054 28.01 27.92 4.77
C GLY A 1054 26.51 27.71 4.58
N ALA A 1055 26.07 27.50 3.34
CA ALA A 1055 24.72 27.00 3.07
C ALA A 1055 24.64 25.48 3.34
N ASN A 1056 23.48 25.00 3.75
CA ASN A 1056 23.22 23.57 4.00
C ASN A 1056 21.98 23.10 3.21
N TRP A 1057 21.43 21.94 3.54
CA TRP A 1057 20.46 21.21 2.72
C TRP A 1057 19.19 21.96 2.36
N SER A 1058 18.82 22.91 3.21
CA SER A 1058 17.64 23.71 3.00
C SER A 1058 17.78 24.65 1.82
N GLY A 1059 18.96 25.12 1.43
CA GLY A 1059 19.09 26.03 0.29
C GLY A 1059 18.37 27.37 0.47
N ALA A 1060 17.80 27.92 -0.60
CA ALA A 1060 17.30 29.29 -0.64
C ALA A 1060 15.79 29.39 -0.90
N SER A 1061 15.24 30.58 -0.65
CA SER A 1061 13.97 31.04 -1.24
C SER A 1061 14.21 32.25 -2.15
N PHE A 1062 13.41 32.40 -3.20
CA PHE A 1062 13.58 33.45 -4.21
C PHE A 1062 12.31 34.28 -4.39
N ASP A 1063 12.44 35.60 -4.32
CA ASP A 1063 11.34 36.54 -4.60
C ASP A 1063 11.47 37.12 -6.01
N PRO A 1064 10.58 36.75 -6.95
CA PRO A 1064 10.65 37.23 -8.32
C PRO A 1064 10.35 38.72 -8.46
N ALA A 1065 9.67 39.34 -7.48
CA ALA A 1065 9.33 40.76 -7.54
C ALA A 1065 10.55 41.67 -7.28
N THR A 1066 11.41 41.28 -6.34
CA THR A 1066 12.62 42.04 -5.97
C THR A 1066 13.88 41.50 -6.65
N GLY A 1067 13.87 40.24 -7.09
CA GLY A 1067 15.07 39.54 -7.53
C GLY A 1067 15.96 39.09 -6.36
N TYR A 1068 15.43 39.04 -5.14
CA TYR A 1068 16.18 38.67 -3.94
C TYR A 1068 16.18 37.17 -3.73
N LEU A 1069 17.36 36.64 -3.41
CA LEU A 1069 17.58 35.28 -2.94
C LEU A 1069 17.86 35.32 -1.44
N PHE A 1070 17.03 34.64 -0.64
CA PHE A 1070 17.20 34.57 0.81
C PHE A 1070 17.91 33.27 1.19
N VAL A 1071 19.08 33.40 1.82
CA VAL A 1071 19.93 32.26 2.19
C VAL A 1071 20.32 32.37 3.66
N ASN A 1072 20.05 31.32 4.43
CA ASN A 1072 20.61 31.16 5.77
C ASN A 1072 21.93 30.39 5.73
N THR A 1073 22.88 30.78 6.57
CA THR A 1073 24.23 30.22 6.59
C THR A 1073 24.77 29.96 7.97
N ASN A 1074 25.71 29.03 8.08
CA ASN A 1074 26.48 28.69 9.28
C ASN A 1074 27.93 29.19 9.17
N ASN A 1075 28.45 29.74 10.27
CA ASN A 1075 29.87 30.05 10.46
C ASN A 1075 30.40 29.18 11.60
N VAL A 1076 30.57 27.88 11.29
CA VAL A 1076 31.00 26.83 12.22
C VAL A 1076 32.27 26.18 11.67
N PRO A 1077 33.46 26.54 12.17
CA PRO A 1077 34.69 25.95 11.70
C PRO A 1077 34.81 24.48 12.08
N SER A 1078 35.43 23.72 11.20
CA SER A 1078 35.68 22.28 11.34
C SER A 1078 37.17 22.00 11.48
N VAL A 1079 37.52 20.92 12.16
CA VAL A 1079 38.88 20.38 12.19
C VAL A 1079 38.93 19.14 11.29
N VAL A 1080 39.64 19.24 10.17
CA VAL A 1080 39.86 18.13 9.25
C VAL A 1080 41.22 17.52 9.55
N GLN A 1081 41.22 16.33 10.15
CA GLN A 1081 42.42 15.64 10.60
C GLN A 1081 42.43 14.21 10.09
N LEU A 1082 43.60 13.78 9.59
CA LEU A 1082 43.84 12.42 9.10
C LEU A 1082 44.77 11.66 10.04
N LYS A 1083 44.65 10.33 10.04
CA LYS A 1083 45.52 9.42 10.77
C LYS A 1083 45.94 8.25 9.89
N ALA A 1084 47.21 7.89 9.91
CA ALA A 1084 47.68 6.70 9.19
C ALA A 1084 46.97 5.43 9.68
N ASN A 1085 46.49 4.59 8.75
CA ASN A 1085 45.66 3.42 9.05
C ASN A 1085 46.40 2.08 9.04
N GLY A 1086 47.74 2.11 9.00
CA GLY A 1086 48.59 0.91 9.05
C GLY A 1086 48.75 0.16 7.73
N ASN A 1087 47.89 0.43 6.74
CA ASN A 1087 47.91 -0.23 5.41
C ASN A 1087 48.48 0.69 4.31
N GLY A 1088 49.27 1.70 4.70
CA GLY A 1088 49.81 2.70 3.77
C GLY A 1088 48.82 3.79 3.34
N GLY A 1089 47.62 3.84 3.93
CA GLY A 1089 46.62 4.89 3.71
C GLY A 1089 46.32 5.71 4.96
N TYR A 1090 45.33 6.61 4.86
CA TYR A 1090 44.92 7.53 5.91
C TYR A 1090 43.41 7.50 6.13
N ASP A 1091 43.00 7.51 7.40
CA ASP A 1091 41.61 7.57 7.83
C ASP A 1091 41.28 8.98 8.36
N PHE A 1092 40.06 9.45 8.11
CA PHE A 1092 39.53 10.66 8.71
C PHE A 1092 39.23 10.44 10.20
N MET A 1093 39.70 11.34 11.06
CA MET A 1093 39.52 11.25 12.53
C MET A 1093 38.13 11.66 13.03
N GLY A 1094 37.16 11.84 12.11
CA GLY A 1094 35.76 12.11 12.42
C GLY A 1094 35.38 13.58 12.37
N TYR A 1095 34.06 13.81 12.37
CA TYR A 1095 33.42 15.12 12.22
C TYR A 1095 33.59 16.02 13.45
N ASN A 1096 34.80 16.55 13.62
CA ASN A 1096 35.17 17.40 14.74
C ASN A 1096 34.91 18.89 14.43
N TRP A 1097 34.07 19.55 15.23
CA TRP A 1097 33.87 21.00 15.17
C TRP A 1097 34.84 21.71 16.10
N LEU A 1098 35.35 22.88 15.67
CA LEU A 1098 36.08 23.75 16.57
C LEU A 1098 35.08 24.43 17.51
N ARG A 1099 35.08 24.04 18.79
CA ARG A 1099 34.16 24.57 19.80
C ARG A 1099 34.89 25.09 21.04
N ASP A 1100 34.28 26.06 21.71
CA ASP A 1100 34.68 26.52 23.04
C ASP A 1100 34.23 25.54 24.13
N LYS A 1101 34.61 25.82 25.39
CA LYS A 1101 34.27 25.00 26.57
C LYS A 1101 32.77 24.86 26.83
N ASP A 1102 31.96 25.78 26.33
CA ASP A 1102 30.51 25.81 26.48
C ASP A 1102 29.81 25.21 25.25
N GLY A 1103 30.58 24.67 24.31
CA GLY A 1103 30.09 24.03 23.09
C GLY A 1103 29.67 25.01 21.99
N ARG A 1104 30.06 26.29 22.02
CA ARG A 1104 29.79 27.26 20.95
C ARG A 1104 30.90 27.24 19.90
N PRO A 1105 30.68 27.71 18.65
CA PRO A 1105 31.75 27.70 17.65
C PRO A 1105 32.97 28.51 18.09
N GLY A 1106 34.17 27.97 17.88
CA GLY A 1106 35.46 28.51 18.32
C GLY A 1106 35.96 29.74 17.55
N VAL A 1107 35.03 30.55 17.03
CA VAL A 1107 35.29 31.82 16.34
C VAL A 1107 34.32 32.89 16.83
N LYS A 1108 34.60 34.16 16.55
CA LYS A 1108 33.70 35.27 16.88
C LYS A 1108 32.36 35.16 16.12
N PRO A 1109 31.25 35.58 16.75
CA PRO A 1109 29.94 35.66 16.08
C PRO A 1109 29.95 36.71 14.94
N PRO A 1110 28.98 36.66 13.99
CA PRO A 1110 27.81 35.80 14.01
C PRO A 1110 28.09 34.36 13.57
N TRP A 1111 27.55 33.38 14.32
CA TRP A 1111 27.65 31.95 14.03
C TRP A 1111 26.59 31.45 13.05
N GLY A 1112 25.51 32.21 12.91
CA GLY A 1112 24.46 31.98 11.91
C GLY A 1112 23.97 33.30 11.37
N SER A 1113 23.62 33.33 10.08
CA SER A 1113 23.07 34.54 9.44
C SER A 1113 21.92 34.21 8.51
N LEU A 1114 21.04 35.19 8.27
CA LEU A 1114 20.11 35.23 7.15
C LEU A 1114 20.52 36.40 6.24
N THR A 1115 20.67 36.13 4.96
CA THR A 1115 21.14 37.11 3.97
C THR A 1115 20.14 37.22 2.82
N ALA A 1116 19.77 38.44 2.45
CA ALA A 1116 19.10 38.72 1.18
C ALA A 1116 20.13 39.14 0.15
N VAL A 1117 20.27 38.35 -0.91
CA VAL A 1117 21.15 38.62 -2.03
C VAL A 1117 20.35 39.23 -3.16
N ASP A 1118 20.69 40.45 -3.58
CA ASP A 1118 20.16 41.06 -4.80
C ASP A 1118 20.88 40.45 -6.01
N LEU A 1119 20.24 39.47 -6.66
CA LEU A 1119 20.83 38.81 -7.83
C LEU A 1119 20.91 39.74 -9.04
N THR A 1120 20.16 40.84 -9.07
CA THR A 1120 20.26 41.82 -10.17
C THR A 1120 21.55 42.63 -10.08
N LYS A 1121 22.04 42.87 -8.87
CA LYS A 1121 23.28 43.62 -8.62
C LYS A 1121 24.47 42.74 -8.31
N GLY A 1122 24.25 41.50 -7.86
CA GLY A 1122 25.30 40.63 -7.34
C GLY A 1122 25.85 41.15 -6.01
N THR A 1123 24.99 41.71 -5.16
CA THR A 1123 25.36 42.30 -3.85
C THR A 1123 24.41 41.82 -2.75
N PHE A 1124 24.74 42.08 -1.48
CA PHE A 1124 23.78 41.89 -0.40
C PHE A 1124 22.84 43.10 -0.32
N ALA A 1125 21.53 42.84 -0.27
CA ALA A 1125 20.56 43.86 0.10
C ALA A 1125 20.61 44.10 1.61
N TRP A 1126 20.70 43.02 2.39
CA TRP A 1126 20.93 43.06 3.84
C TRP A 1126 21.43 41.69 4.33
N ARG A 1127 22.03 41.70 5.52
CA ARG A 1127 22.48 40.51 6.27
C ARG A 1127 22.25 40.73 7.75
N ILE A 1128 21.68 39.73 8.43
CA ILE A 1128 21.40 39.77 9.87
C ILE A 1128 21.88 38.48 10.56
N PRO A 1129 22.28 38.52 11.83
CA PRO A 1129 22.42 37.31 12.65
C PRO A 1129 21.09 36.56 12.76
N LEU A 1130 21.14 35.23 12.74
CA LEU A 1130 19.94 34.37 12.80
C LEU A 1130 19.97 33.48 14.06
N GLY A 1131 19.07 33.77 14.99
CA GLY A 1131 18.96 33.10 16.30
C GLY A 1131 19.87 33.70 17.37
N HIS A 1132 19.68 33.28 18.62
CA HIS A 1132 20.53 33.70 19.74
C HIS A 1132 20.67 32.58 20.79
N TYR A 1133 21.77 32.58 21.53
CA TYR A 1133 21.93 31.69 22.67
C TYR A 1133 21.25 32.30 23.90
N PRO A 1134 20.30 31.61 24.57
CA PRO A 1134 19.55 32.18 25.69
C PRO A 1134 20.41 32.59 26.89
N ASP A 1135 21.56 31.96 27.06
CA ASP A 1135 22.53 32.20 28.13
C ASP A 1135 23.48 33.37 27.84
N LEU A 1136 23.46 33.95 26.64
CA LEU A 1136 24.25 35.12 26.27
C LEU A 1136 23.42 36.40 26.34
N ALA A 1137 23.99 37.46 26.94
CA ALA A 1137 23.36 38.77 27.00
C ALA A 1137 23.28 39.45 25.62
N ASP A 1138 24.25 39.18 24.75
CA ASP A 1138 24.27 39.65 23.37
C ASP A 1138 23.32 38.80 22.50
N LYS A 1139 22.29 39.43 21.95
CA LYS A 1139 21.30 38.78 21.07
C LYS A 1139 21.70 38.79 19.59
N THR A 1140 22.88 39.32 19.26
CA THR A 1140 23.38 39.45 17.88
C THR A 1140 24.33 38.33 17.47
N THR A 1141 24.44 37.27 18.28
CA THR A 1141 25.42 36.21 18.07
C THR A 1141 25.09 35.27 16.91
N GLY A 1142 23.82 35.14 16.51
CA GLY A 1142 23.39 34.04 15.66
C GLY A 1142 23.52 32.68 16.37
N THR A 1143 23.04 31.62 15.70
CA THR A 1143 23.22 30.22 16.11
C THR A 1143 23.38 29.32 14.90
N GLU A 1144 23.91 28.11 15.08
CA GLU A 1144 23.83 27.08 14.03
C GLU A 1144 22.37 26.85 13.60
N ASN A 1145 22.19 26.60 12.31
CA ASN A 1145 20.88 26.50 11.69
C ASN A 1145 20.86 25.48 10.54
N PHE A 1146 19.72 24.80 10.38
CA PHE A 1146 19.55 23.74 9.36
C PHE A 1146 18.39 24.00 8.38
N GLY A 1147 17.18 24.25 8.89
CA GLY A 1147 15.99 24.49 8.09
C GLY A 1147 16.12 25.71 7.16
N GLY A 1148 15.20 25.85 6.22
CA GLY A 1148 15.21 26.93 5.22
C GLY A 1148 14.13 27.97 5.44
N SER A 1149 14.19 29.02 4.61
CA SER A 1149 13.16 30.05 4.57
C SER A 1149 12.09 29.79 3.49
N ILE A 1150 10.94 30.44 3.66
CA ILE A 1150 9.99 30.74 2.59
C ILE A 1150 9.78 32.26 2.51
N VAL A 1151 9.39 32.75 1.34
CA VAL A 1151 9.05 34.17 1.12
C VAL A 1151 7.62 34.31 0.61
N THR A 1152 6.92 35.36 1.05
CA THR A 1152 5.54 35.64 0.63
C THR A 1152 5.39 37.02 -0.01
N GLU A 1153 4.41 37.16 -0.90
CA GLU A 1153 4.00 38.46 -1.46
C GLU A 1153 3.45 39.42 -0.37
N GLY A 1154 3.12 38.92 0.83
CA GLY A 1154 2.84 39.73 2.02
C GLY A 1154 4.04 40.53 2.54
N GLY A 1155 5.22 40.39 1.91
CA GLY A 1155 6.43 41.13 2.25
C GLY A 1155 7.24 40.50 3.38
N LEU A 1156 7.09 39.19 3.59
CA LEU A 1156 7.65 38.48 4.74
C LEU A 1156 8.54 37.31 4.33
N VAL A 1157 9.60 37.09 5.11
CA VAL A 1157 10.42 35.87 5.09
C VAL A 1157 10.16 35.10 6.38
N PHE A 1158 9.68 33.86 6.28
CA PHE A 1158 9.47 32.97 7.42
C PHE A 1158 10.57 31.92 7.53
N ILE A 1159 11.08 31.69 8.74
CA ILE A 1159 12.18 30.73 9.00
C ILE A 1159 12.18 30.27 10.47
N ALA A 1160 12.51 29.00 10.74
CA ALA A 1160 12.50 28.41 12.08
C ALA A 1160 13.83 27.78 12.56
N SER A 1161 14.85 27.87 11.72
CA SER A 1161 15.98 26.95 11.58
C SER A 1161 16.95 26.84 12.76
N THR A 1162 16.78 27.64 13.80
CA THR A 1162 17.80 27.98 14.80
C THR A 1162 17.70 27.15 16.07
N ARG A 1163 18.83 27.06 16.81
CA ARG A 1163 18.93 26.34 18.09
C ARG A 1163 18.02 26.87 19.19
N ASP A 1164 17.60 28.12 19.10
CA ASP A 1164 16.68 28.73 20.05
C ASP A 1164 15.20 28.37 19.80
N GLU A 1165 14.91 27.54 18.80
CA GLU A 1165 13.61 26.89 18.58
C GLU A 1165 12.46 27.88 18.39
N HIS A 1166 12.66 28.93 17.58
CA HIS A 1166 11.60 29.89 17.24
C HIS A 1166 11.27 29.85 15.75
N LEU A 1167 9.97 29.92 15.41
CA LEU A 1167 9.53 30.36 14.08
C LEU A 1167 9.54 31.90 14.06
N ARG A 1168 10.14 32.49 13.03
CA ARG A 1168 10.29 33.94 12.87
C ARG A 1168 9.72 34.44 11.56
N ALA A 1169 9.29 35.70 11.55
CA ALA A 1169 8.90 36.44 10.37
C ALA A 1169 9.70 37.75 10.28
N PHE A 1170 10.43 37.92 9.18
CA PHE A 1170 11.22 39.11 8.89
C PHE A 1170 10.60 39.92 7.77
N ASP A 1171 10.76 41.24 7.80
CA ASP A 1171 10.53 42.10 6.64
C ASP A 1171 11.49 41.68 5.51
N LYS A 1172 10.96 41.29 4.34
CA LYS A 1172 11.79 40.79 3.24
C LYS A 1172 12.75 41.85 2.66
N ASP A 1173 12.40 43.13 2.77
CA ASP A 1173 13.15 44.22 2.15
C ASP A 1173 14.25 44.75 3.09
N THR A 1174 14.07 44.64 4.41
CA THR A 1174 15.00 45.23 5.38
C THR A 1174 15.64 44.24 6.36
N GLY A 1175 15.17 42.99 6.40
CA GLY A 1175 15.62 41.99 7.39
C GLY A 1175 15.16 42.27 8.82
N LYS A 1176 14.23 43.21 9.03
CA LYS A 1176 13.75 43.54 10.38
C LYS A 1176 12.86 42.41 10.92
N LEU A 1177 13.13 41.92 12.13
CA LEU A 1177 12.25 40.96 12.81
C LEU A 1177 10.91 41.63 13.14
N LEU A 1178 9.80 41.05 12.69
CA LEU A 1178 8.45 41.59 12.89
C LEU A 1178 7.60 40.73 13.83
N TRP A 1179 7.88 39.43 13.91
CA TRP A 1179 7.18 38.48 14.75
C TRP A 1179 8.04 37.24 15.00
N GLU A 1180 7.92 36.64 16.18
CA GLU A 1180 8.49 35.33 16.48
C GLU A 1180 7.62 34.57 17.47
N HIS A 1181 7.75 33.25 17.46
CA HIS A 1181 7.06 32.35 18.37
C HIS A 1181 7.95 31.18 18.76
N LYS A 1182 8.05 30.90 20.06
CA LYS A 1182 8.78 29.74 20.59
C LYS A 1182 8.03 28.45 20.26
N LEU A 1183 8.69 27.54 19.56
CA LEU A 1183 8.17 26.22 19.20
C LEU A 1183 8.36 25.21 20.33
N PRO A 1184 7.59 24.11 20.35
CA PRO A 1184 7.75 23.05 21.36
C PRO A 1184 9.08 22.30 21.26
N ALA A 1185 9.74 22.34 20.10
CA ALA A 1185 11.09 21.86 19.81
C ALA A 1185 11.65 22.58 18.57
N GLY A 1186 12.94 22.40 18.27
CA GLY A 1186 13.62 23.03 17.13
C GLY A 1186 12.92 22.80 15.77
N GLY A 1187 12.75 23.86 14.99
CA GLY A 1187 12.13 23.84 13.66
C GLY A 1187 13.15 23.64 12.54
N TYR A 1188 13.67 22.42 12.37
CA TYR A 1188 14.75 22.14 11.42
C TYR A 1188 14.31 21.80 9.99
N ALA A 1189 13.01 21.79 9.72
CA ALA A 1189 12.46 21.73 8.35
C ALA A 1189 12.34 23.13 7.72
N CYS A 1190 11.88 23.21 6.47
CA CYS A 1190 11.41 24.47 5.90
C CYS A 1190 9.92 24.68 6.26
N PRO A 1191 9.47 25.91 6.56
CA PRO A 1191 8.04 26.18 6.70
C PRO A 1191 7.30 25.97 5.37
N ALA A 1192 5.98 25.81 5.43
CA ALA A 1192 5.09 25.86 4.27
C ALA A 1192 3.93 26.83 4.56
N THR A 1193 3.37 27.46 3.51
CA THR A 1193 2.18 28.32 3.65
C THR A 1193 1.12 27.97 2.61
N TYR A 1194 -0.13 27.97 3.02
CA TYR A 1194 -1.27 27.57 2.19
C TYR A 1194 -2.51 28.33 2.63
N SER A 1195 -3.58 28.30 1.85
CA SER A 1195 -4.89 28.79 2.28
C SER A 1195 -5.99 27.77 2.08
N VAL A 1196 -6.83 27.62 3.10
CA VAL A 1196 -8.05 26.79 3.06
C VAL A 1196 -9.19 27.63 3.60
N ASN A 1197 -10.33 27.60 2.91
CA ASN A 1197 -11.54 28.34 3.28
C ASN A 1197 -11.27 29.85 3.52
N GLY A 1198 -10.42 30.46 2.69
CA GLY A 1198 -10.07 31.89 2.78
C GLY A 1198 -9.15 32.28 3.95
N LYS A 1199 -8.69 31.31 4.75
CA LYS A 1199 -7.71 31.53 5.83
C LYS A 1199 -6.33 31.05 5.39
N GLN A 1200 -5.32 31.91 5.51
CA GLN A 1200 -3.92 31.59 5.29
C GLN A 1200 -3.32 30.97 6.55
N PHE A 1201 -2.56 29.90 6.35
CA PHE A 1201 -1.82 29.21 7.38
C PHE A 1201 -0.33 29.21 7.07
N ILE A 1202 0.50 29.19 8.11
CA ILE A 1202 1.94 28.90 8.05
C ILE A 1202 2.18 27.68 8.93
N VAL A 1203 2.73 26.59 8.39
CA VAL A 1203 3.00 25.35 9.12
C VAL A 1203 4.50 25.06 9.18
N ILE A 1204 4.96 24.51 10.30
CA ILE A 1204 6.34 24.07 10.50
C ILE A 1204 6.40 22.77 11.31
N ALA A 1205 7.30 21.88 10.93
CA ALA A 1205 7.67 20.72 11.74
C ALA A 1205 8.64 21.15 12.86
N ALA A 1206 8.21 21.00 14.11
CA ALA A 1206 9.00 21.17 15.33
C ALA A 1206 9.51 19.80 15.81
N GLY A 1207 10.45 19.22 15.04
CA GLY A 1207 11.03 17.91 15.32
C GLY A 1207 12.26 17.91 16.22
N GLY A 1208 12.99 19.04 16.30
CA GLY A 1208 14.16 19.22 17.15
C GLY A 1208 15.24 18.12 17.05
N GLY A 1209 15.97 17.88 18.13
CA GLY A 1209 16.85 16.71 18.27
C GLY A 1209 18.12 16.61 17.41
N GLY A 1210 18.74 15.44 17.50
CA GLY A 1210 19.79 14.89 16.62
C GLY A 1210 20.98 15.80 16.33
N LYS A 1211 20.87 16.58 15.24
CA LYS A 1211 21.99 17.28 14.59
C LYS A 1211 22.53 18.49 15.35
N LEU A 1212 21.66 19.22 16.07
CA LEU A 1212 22.08 20.36 16.89
C LEU A 1212 22.01 20.04 18.40
N GLY A 1213 21.55 18.85 18.79
CA GLY A 1213 21.47 18.48 20.21
C GLY A 1213 20.46 19.31 21.02
N THR A 1214 19.46 19.91 20.37
CA THR A 1214 18.29 20.47 21.07
C THR A 1214 17.32 19.37 21.46
N LYS A 1215 16.28 19.71 22.22
CA LYS A 1215 15.22 18.76 22.59
C LYS A 1215 14.60 18.13 21.34
N SER A 1216 14.41 16.81 21.33
CA SER A 1216 13.63 16.11 20.29
C SER A 1216 12.13 16.36 20.49
N GLY A 1217 11.41 16.55 19.39
CA GLY A 1217 9.96 16.75 19.33
C GLY A 1217 9.34 16.00 18.15
N ASP A 1218 8.02 16.06 18.07
CA ASP A 1218 7.22 15.30 17.12
C ASP A 1218 6.02 16.08 16.59
N SER A 1219 6.09 17.41 16.65
CA SER A 1219 4.92 18.28 16.46
C SER A 1219 4.96 18.99 15.11
N TYR A 1220 3.85 19.06 14.42
CA TYR A 1220 3.59 20.02 13.34
C TYR A 1220 2.70 21.12 13.89
N VAL A 1221 3.15 22.37 13.81
CA VAL A 1221 2.42 23.52 14.34
C VAL A 1221 2.02 24.43 13.18
N ALA A 1222 0.72 24.68 13.04
CA ALA A 1222 0.19 25.64 12.07
C ALA A 1222 -0.27 26.93 12.76
N PHE A 1223 0.04 28.05 12.14
CA PHE A 1223 -0.26 29.41 12.60
C PHE A 1223 -1.20 30.09 11.63
N ALA A 1224 -2.12 30.90 12.16
CA ALA A 1224 -2.99 31.76 11.37
C ALA A 1224 -3.38 33.01 12.16
N LEU A 1225 -3.99 33.99 11.49
CA LEU A 1225 -4.51 35.21 12.12
C LEU A 1225 -5.77 34.95 12.98
#